data_AF-A0A6A5F4A9-F1
#
_entry.id   AF-A0A6A5F4A9-F1
#
_cell.length_a   1.000
_cell.length_b   1.000
_cell.length_c   1.000
_cell.angle_alpha   90.00
_cell.angle_beta   90.00
_cell.angle_gamma   90.00
#
_symmetry.space_group_name_H-M   'P 1'
#
loop_
_entity.id
_entity.type
_entity.pdbx_description
1 polymer ?
#
loop_
_entity_poly.entity_id
_entity_poly.type
_entity_poly.pdbx_seq_one_letter_code
_entity_poly.pdbx_strand_id
1 'polypeptide(L)'
;MSSKSRDNDDNFEGQSAHKEEMNRKIKEQKVVVDELSNLKKNRKVYIQQRNSNIFFLADRSQTLGLCKKELDNMKKDLQDIRGPNLSQDLTVRGTNPSYRCFFSAHVLHMRGILTPQPFQDNAGNVLVWNGEIFGGLPVMPEDNDTAVLSQRLSSCDSPSEILSLLSAVRGPWGFVYYQKAGDYLWFGRDFLGRRSLLWKFDAAVNALTLTSVAAQSSGPDQSAWQEVPAVGVYRIDLKAVTEAGSVMFELYPWARGGSDLASSCSETILETVPSGCTAVMNPSGLVLTSPVCPLNTSIPKSLNEKESLSNSHPCAKDLEQMLASEEKKDEVNRLIYVLSEAVRRRVQSLPFRVRDSPPPPNDRASVAILFSGGIDSMVLAALADRHIPAHQSIDLLNVAFKLQVPKKQKEPAKKPGKHKNQPTGYKTDGADYQTSSPFDVPDRITGKAGLKELQDLNPERRWNFVEINVTKEELQTIRQDRICHLVHPLDTVLDDSIGCAVWFAARGTGFITQDRDQRAFTSSARVILTGIGADEQLAGYSRHRVRFTMSGHEGLIQELAMELARIPSRNLGRDDRVIGDHGKEARFPYLDEDVVSYLNSLPVWEKADLSLPRGVGEKLLLRLAAKQLGLGQSAVLPKRAMQFGSRIAKMEDHHEKASDKCTRLLA
;
A
#
# COMPACT_ATOMS: atom_id res chain seq x y z
N MET A 1 36.22 7.01 27.59
CA MET A 1 36.01 7.05 26.12
C MET A 1 35.97 5.62 25.63
N SER A 2 34.92 5.24 24.89
CA SER A 2 34.49 3.87 24.49
C SER A 2 33.31 3.35 25.32
N SER A 3 32.08 3.74 24.94
CA SER A 3 30.81 3.09 25.31
C SER A 3 29.58 3.77 24.66
N LYS A 4 29.57 4.03 23.34
CA LYS A 4 28.40 4.68 22.68
C LYS A 4 27.96 4.07 21.33
N SER A 5 28.41 2.87 20.98
CA SER A 5 28.02 2.22 19.71
C SER A 5 27.15 0.96 19.87
N ARG A 6 26.67 0.66 21.08
CA ARG A 6 25.77 -0.50 21.33
C ARG A 6 24.28 -0.14 21.42
N ASP A 7 23.93 1.14 21.53
CA ASP A 7 22.53 1.56 21.79
C ASP A 7 21.58 1.46 20.58
N ASN A 8 22.06 1.09 19.38
CA ASN A 8 21.22 1.01 18.18
C ASN A 8 20.78 -0.41 17.78
N ASP A 9 21.50 -1.45 18.19
CA ASP A 9 21.13 -2.84 17.88
C ASP A 9 20.13 -3.40 18.92
N ASP A 10 20.27 -3.04 20.21
CA ASP A 10 19.29 -3.35 21.26
C ASP A 10 17.93 -2.65 21.04
N ASN A 11 17.90 -1.61 20.21
CA ASN A 11 16.71 -0.78 20.00
C ASN A 11 15.66 -1.45 19.10
N PHE A 12 16.05 -2.35 18.17
CA PHE A 12 15.11 -3.04 17.28
C PHE A 12 14.52 -4.33 17.86
N GLU A 13 15.34 -5.15 18.54
CA GLU A 13 14.82 -6.29 19.33
C GLU A 13 14.02 -5.80 20.54
N GLY A 14 14.50 -4.73 21.20
CA GLY A 14 13.77 -4.02 22.24
C GLY A 14 12.44 -3.44 21.76
N GLN A 15 12.35 -2.92 20.54
CA GLN A 15 11.10 -2.46 19.94
C GLN A 15 10.11 -3.61 19.68
N SER A 16 10.57 -4.78 19.24
CA SER A 16 9.69 -5.95 19.04
C SER A 16 9.13 -6.47 20.37
N ALA A 17 9.97 -6.60 21.40
CA ALA A 17 9.55 -7.01 22.74
C ALA A 17 8.66 -5.97 23.43
N HIS A 18 8.99 -4.68 23.30
CA HIS A 18 8.16 -3.57 23.78
C HIS A 18 6.79 -3.53 23.08
N LYS A 19 6.75 -3.84 21.78
CA LYS A 19 5.52 -3.93 20.98
C LYS A 19 4.64 -5.09 21.41
N GLU A 20 5.21 -6.27 21.69
CA GLU A 20 4.47 -7.42 22.22
C GLU A 20 3.90 -7.13 23.61
N GLU A 21 4.69 -6.52 24.49
CA GLU A 21 4.28 -6.08 25.82
C GLU A 21 3.16 -5.03 25.76
N MET A 22 3.25 -4.08 24.82
CA MET A 22 2.24 -3.04 24.61
C MET A 22 0.93 -3.60 24.06
N ASN A 23 0.98 -4.54 23.11
CA ASN A 23 -0.21 -5.24 22.62
C ASN A 23 -0.89 -6.04 23.75
N ARG A 24 -0.10 -6.68 24.65
CA ARG A 24 -0.65 -7.35 25.83
C ARG A 24 -1.39 -6.37 26.75
N LYS A 25 -0.79 -5.22 27.05
CA LYS A 25 -1.41 -4.16 27.88
C LYS A 25 -2.68 -3.58 27.25
N ILE A 26 -2.69 -3.38 25.94
CA ILE A 26 -3.90 -2.94 25.19
C ILE A 26 -5.02 -3.96 25.36
N LYS A 27 -4.71 -5.25 25.22
CA LYS A 27 -5.70 -6.33 25.37
C LYS A 27 -6.27 -6.39 26.78
N GLU A 28 -5.41 -6.33 27.80
CA GLU A 28 -5.82 -6.28 29.20
C GLU A 28 -6.70 -5.05 29.48
N GLN A 29 -6.30 -3.88 29.00
CA GLN A 29 -7.07 -2.65 29.19
C GLN A 29 -8.40 -2.65 28.43
N LYS A 30 -8.44 -3.25 27.24
CA LYS A 30 -9.68 -3.41 26.46
C LYS A 30 -10.69 -4.28 27.22
N VAL A 31 -10.24 -5.39 27.81
CA VAL A 31 -11.08 -6.23 28.68
C VAL A 31 -11.63 -5.40 29.85
N VAL A 32 -10.80 -4.58 30.50
CA VAL A 32 -11.25 -3.70 31.59
C VAL A 32 -12.29 -2.69 31.11
N VAL A 33 -12.11 -2.06 29.94
CA VAL A 33 -13.06 -1.12 29.35
C VAL A 33 -14.39 -1.80 29.00
N ASP A 34 -14.36 -3.00 28.44
CA ASP A 34 -15.55 -3.76 28.04
C ASP A 34 -16.34 -4.22 29.27
N GLU A 35 -15.67 -4.74 30.30
CA GLU A 35 -16.28 -5.09 31.59
C GLU A 35 -16.91 -3.87 32.28
N LEU A 36 -16.20 -2.75 32.34
CA LEU A 36 -16.71 -1.50 32.92
C LEU A 36 -17.92 -0.94 32.15
N SER A 37 -17.93 -1.10 30.83
CA SER A 37 -19.03 -0.66 29.96
C SER A 37 -20.31 -1.48 30.18
N ASN A 38 -20.16 -2.77 30.43
CA ASN A 38 -21.26 -3.72 30.64
C ASN A 38 -21.86 -3.71 32.07
N LEU A 39 -21.18 -3.11 33.04
CA LEU A 39 -21.72 -2.96 34.40
C LEU A 39 -22.96 -2.05 34.43
N LYS A 40 -23.99 -2.38 35.23
CA LYS A 40 -25.13 -1.48 35.45
C LYS A 40 -24.66 -0.15 36.07
N LYS A 41 -25.26 0.98 35.67
CA LYS A 41 -24.87 2.36 36.07
C LYS A 41 -24.68 2.57 37.59
N ASN A 42 -25.36 1.79 38.42
CA ASN A 42 -25.39 1.96 39.88
C ASN A 42 -24.41 1.02 40.62
N ARG A 43 -23.55 0.29 39.90
CA ARG A 43 -22.57 -0.62 40.51
C ARG A 43 -21.35 0.17 40.98
N LYS A 44 -20.91 -0.13 42.21
CA LYS A 44 -19.70 0.41 42.83
C LYS A 44 -18.46 -0.16 42.13
N VAL A 45 -17.60 0.71 41.61
CA VAL A 45 -16.29 0.35 41.04
C VAL A 45 -15.23 0.66 42.08
N TYR A 46 -14.24 -0.20 42.21
CA TYR A 46 -13.14 0.01 43.14
C TYR A 46 -11.81 0.05 42.39
N ILE A 47 -10.98 1.06 42.65
CA ILE A 47 -9.64 1.19 42.08
C ILE A 47 -8.62 0.82 43.15
N GLN A 48 -7.72 -0.11 42.82
CA GLN A 48 -6.62 -0.49 43.69
C GLN A 48 -5.54 0.60 43.67
N GLN A 49 -5.08 1.02 44.84
CA GLN A 49 -3.91 1.90 44.94
C GLN A 49 -2.64 1.11 44.58
N ARG A 50 -1.84 1.65 43.65
CA ARG A 50 -0.62 1.00 43.14
C ARG A 50 0.27 0.51 44.28
N ASN A 51 0.74 -0.73 44.17
CA ASN A 51 1.60 -1.43 45.13
C ASN A 51 1.02 -1.58 46.55
N SER A 52 -0.32 -1.62 46.68
CA SER A 52 -1.01 -1.87 47.94
C SER A 52 -2.23 -2.78 47.73
N ASN A 53 -2.72 -3.39 48.81
CA ASN A 53 -3.99 -4.16 48.79
C ASN A 53 -5.20 -3.27 49.16
N ILE A 54 -5.07 -1.95 49.00
CA ILE A 54 -6.10 -0.97 49.39
C ILE A 54 -6.90 -0.59 48.15
N PHE A 55 -8.23 -0.65 48.26
CA PHE A 55 -9.18 -0.37 47.19
C PHE A 55 -10.04 0.84 47.54
N PHE A 56 -10.09 1.84 46.66
CA PHE A 56 -10.90 3.03 46.82
C PHE A 56 -12.16 2.94 45.98
N LEU A 57 -13.30 3.34 46.55
CA LEU A 57 -14.54 3.47 45.80
C LEU A 57 -14.37 4.59 44.76
N ALA A 58 -14.61 4.30 43.48
CA ALA A 58 -14.46 5.20 42.37
C ALA A 58 -15.76 5.31 41.56
N ASP A 59 -15.98 6.47 40.94
CA ASP A 59 -17.10 6.66 40.03
C ASP A 59 -16.90 5.84 38.75
N ARG A 60 -17.92 5.07 38.35
CA ARG A 60 -17.86 4.18 37.18
C ARG A 60 -17.61 4.96 35.90
N SER A 61 -18.26 6.11 35.72
CA SER A 61 -18.19 6.88 34.47
C SER A 61 -16.84 7.59 34.32
N GLN A 62 -16.31 8.13 35.43
CA GLN A 62 -14.96 8.69 35.49
C GLN A 62 -13.88 7.62 35.26
N THR A 63 -14.02 6.45 35.89
CA THR A 63 -13.09 5.32 35.73
C THR A 63 -13.11 4.79 34.29
N LEU A 64 -14.30 4.63 33.71
CA LEU A 64 -14.45 4.26 32.29
C LEU A 64 -13.82 5.30 31.36
N GLY A 65 -13.99 6.59 31.64
CA GLY A 65 -13.37 7.67 30.88
C GLY A 65 -11.84 7.65 30.95
N LEU A 66 -11.27 7.39 32.13
CA LEU A 66 -9.83 7.24 32.32
C LEU A 66 -9.28 6.00 31.61
N CYS A 67 -9.96 4.85 31.73
CA CYS A 67 -9.53 3.62 31.06
C CYS A 67 -9.61 3.73 29.53
N LYS A 68 -10.63 4.42 28.99
CA LYS A 68 -10.72 4.75 27.56
C LYS A 68 -9.57 5.65 27.12
N LYS A 69 -9.28 6.70 27.89
CA LYS A 69 -8.15 7.61 27.61
C LYS A 69 -6.80 6.89 27.65
N GLU A 70 -6.61 5.96 28.58
CA GLU A 70 -5.40 5.13 28.69
C GLU A 70 -5.29 4.16 27.50
N LEU A 71 -6.41 3.56 27.08
CA LEU A 71 -6.47 2.74 25.87
C LEU A 71 -6.16 3.55 24.61
N ASP A 72 -6.66 4.78 24.51
CA ASP A 72 -6.40 5.68 23.38
C ASP A 72 -4.95 6.15 23.37
N ASN A 73 -4.33 6.37 24.54
CA ASN A 73 -2.90 6.65 24.65
C ASN A 73 -2.05 5.45 24.18
N MET A 74 -2.40 4.22 24.57
CA MET A 74 -1.68 3.04 24.08
C MET A 74 -1.89 2.79 22.58
N LYS A 75 -3.03 3.21 22.01
CA LYS A 75 -3.22 3.23 20.55
C LYS A 75 -2.42 4.35 19.87
N LYS A 76 -2.17 5.47 20.56
CA LYS A 76 -1.26 6.53 20.09
C LYS A 76 0.17 6.00 20.01
N ASP A 77 0.60 5.17 20.98
CA ASP A 77 1.91 4.51 20.95
C ASP A 77 2.05 3.51 19.77
N LEU A 78 0.93 3.01 19.21
CA LEU A 78 0.94 2.24 17.96
C LEU A 78 1.10 3.13 16.71
N GLN A 79 0.61 4.37 16.75
CA GLN A 79 0.81 5.36 15.67
C GLN A 79 2.27 5.83 15.59
N ASP A 80 3.00 5.83 16.71
CA ASP A 80 4.44 6.07 16.74
C ASP A 80 5.23 5.11 15.84
N ILE A 81 4.70 3.91 15.55
CA ILE A 81 5.40 2.92 14.72
C ILE A 81 5.45 3.36 13.24
N ARG A 82 4.43 4.11 12.76
CA ARG A 82 4.41 4.66 11.40
C ARG A 82 5.39 5.80 11.22
N GLY A 83 5.69 6.54 12.29
CA GLY A 83 6.59 7.68 12.28
C GLY A 83 7.49 7.70 13.50
N PRO A 84 8.46 6.77 13.59
CA PRO A 84 9.19 6.51 14.82
C PRO A 84 10.27 7.55 15.14
N ASN A 85 10.50 8.54 14.27
CA ASN A 85 11.60 9.48 14.45
C ASN A 85 11.23 10.69 15.29
N LEU A 86 9.99 11.19 15.19
CA LEU A 86 9.51 12.31 15.98
C LEU A 86 7.98 12.32 16.03
N SER A 87 7.43 12.56 17.21
CA SER A 87 5.99 12.74 17.42
C SER A 87 5.75 14.08 18.11
N GLN A 88 4.81 14.88 17.59
CA GLN A 88 4.46 16.17 18.17
C GLN A 88 2.97 16.47 17.96
N ASP A 89 2.43 17.22 18.92
CA ASP A 89 1.06 17.73 18.88
C ASP A 89 1.06 19.26 18.78
N LEU A 90 0.06 19.82 18.11
CA LEU A 90 -0.18 21.26 18.03
C LEU A 90 -1.69 21.53 18.13
N THR A 91 -2.09 22.51 18.95
CA THR A 91 -3.49 22.95 19.04
C THR A 91 -3.62 24.39 18.58
N VAL A 92 -4.53 24.64 17.64
CA VAL A 92 -4.94 25.98 17.24
C VAL A 92 -6.37 26.25 17.71
N ARG A 93 -6.66 27.49 18.10
CA ARG A 93 -7.98 27.92 18.58
C ARG A 93 -8.43 29.18 17.85
N GLY A 94 -9.69 29.20 17.42
CA GLY A 94 -10.42 30.41 17.07
C GLY A 94 -11.15 30.94 18.30
N THR A 95 -11.16 32.26 18.50
CA THR A 95 -11.80 32.89 19.68
C THR A 95 -13.18 33.46 19.38
N ASN A 96 -13.43 33.88 18.14
CA ASN A 96 -14.73 34.38 17.68
C ASN A 96 -14.87 34.14 16.16
N PRO A 97 -15.66 33.15 15.74
CA PRO A 97 -16.32 32.11 16.55
C PRO A 97 -15.35 31.08 17.15
N SER A 98 -15.80 30.35 18.18
CA SER A 98 -14.96 29.42 18.95
C SER A 98 -14.87 28.05 18.29
N TYR A 99 -13.67 27.71 17.82
CA TYR A 99 -13.36 26.35 17.33
C TYR A 99 -11.99 25.92 17.84
N ARG A 100 -11.73 24.61 17.81
CA ARG A 100 -10.45 24.02 18.19
C ARG A 100 -10.00 23.02 17.15
N CYS A 101 -8.81 23.23 16.59
CA CYS A 101 -8.14 22.25 15.75
C CYS A 101 -7.00 21.62 16.54
N PHE A 102 -7.00 20.28 16.64
CA PHE A 102 -5.92 19.50 17.24
C PHE A 102 -5.21 18.72 16.13
N PHE A 103 -3.91 18.95 16.00
CA PHE A 103 -3.04 18.29 15.04
C PHE A 103 -2.05 17.40 15.81
N SER A 104 -1.87 16.17 15.35
CA SER A 104 -0.90 15.21 15.86
C SER A 104 -0.21 14.59 14.65
N ALA A 105 1.11 14.57 14.63
CA ALA A 105 1.86 13.96 13.55
C ALA A 105 3.05 13.17 14.09
N HIS A 106 3.33 12.06 13.38
CA HIS A 106 4.40 11.10 13.68
C HIS A 106 5.24 10.98 12.41
N VAL A 107 6.53 11.31 12.50
CA VAL A 107 7.41 11.48 11.34
C VAL A 107 8.27 10.23 11.14
N LEU A 108 8.17 9.62 9.95
CA LEU A 108 9.19 8.75 9.40
C LEU A 108 10.12 9.61 8.54
N HIS A 109 11.39 9.71 8.92
CA HIS A 109 12.35 10.55 8.23
C HIS A 109 12.82 9.86 6.95
N MET A 110 12.37 10.40 5.81
CA MET A 110 12.60 9.84 4.47
C MET A 110 13.43 10.73 3.54
N ARG A 111 13.54 12.04 3.81
CA ARG A 111 14.31 12.99 2.99
C ARG A 111 14.83 14.18 3.78
N GLY A 112 15.95 14.74 3.32
CA GLY A 112 16.51 16.01 3.80
C GLY A 112 16.84 15.98 5.28
N ILE A 113 16.71 17.13 5.93
CA ILE A 113 16.82 17.27 7.39
C ILE A 113 15.50 16.85 8.06
N LEU A 114 15.58 16.17 9.21
CA LEU A 114 14.42 15.81 10.00
C LEU A 114 13.61 17.08 10.32
N THR A 115 12.40 17.16 9.77
CA THR A 115 11.50 18.31 9.90
C THR A 115 10.34 17.95 10.82
N PRO A 116 10.18 18.64 11.96
CA PRO A 116 9.07 18.41 12.87
C PRO A 116 7.70 18.65 12.23
N GLN A 117 6.73 17.82 12.60
CA GLN A 117 5.34 17.98 12.20
C GLN A 117 4.44 17.80 13.42
N PRO A 118 3.29 18.50 13.54
CA PRO A 118 2.74 19.49 12.60
C PRO A 118 3.66 20.69 12.41
N PHE A 119 3.90 21.08 11.16
CA PHE A 119 4.81 22.16 10.82
C PHE A 119 4.05 23.48 10.87
N GLN A 120 4.47 24.41 11.73
CA GLN A 120 3.88 25.74 11.84
C GLN A 120 4.82 26.79 11.26
N ASP A 121 4.30 27.61 10.33
CA ASP A 121 5.06 28.73 9.76
C ASP A 121 4.93 30.03 10.59
N ASN A 122 5.66 31.07 10.18
CA ASN A 122 5.68 32.36 10.87
C ASN A 122 4.33 33.10 10.80
N ALA A 123 3.45 32.76 9.85
CA ALA A 123 2.11 33.33 9.73
C ALA A 123 1.08 32.56 10.59
N GLY A 124 1.50 31.50 11.28
CA GLY A 124 0.64 30.66 12.10
C GLY A 124 -0.15 29.62 11.31
N ASN A 125 0.13 29.44 10.02
CA ASN A 125 -0.42 28.32 9.25
C ASN A 125 0.18 27.00 9.74
N VAL A 126 -0.57 25.92 9.64
CA VAL A 126 -0.13 24.60 10.12
C VAL A 126 -0.27 23.58 9.00
N LEU A 127 0.80 22.86 8.68
CA LEU A 127 0.83 21.78 7.70
C LEU A 127 1.10 20.43 8.40
N VAL A 128 0.25 19.46 8.09
CA VAL A 128 0.51 18.03 8.32
C VAL A 128 0.59 17.37 6.94
N TRP A 129 1.77 16.85 6.63
CA TRP A 129 2.12 16.31 5.32
C TRP A 129 2.61 14.86 5.47
N ASN A 130 1.87 13.94 4.86
CA ASN A 130 2.28 12.55 4.68
C ASN A 130 2.46 12.31 3.18
N GLY A 131 3.68 12.48 2.67
CA GLY A 131 3.96 12.36 1.24
C GLY A 131 5.41 12.63 0.86
N GLU A 132 5.72 12.42 -0.41
CA GLU A 132 7.04 12.64 -1.01
C GLU A 132 6.90 13.42 -2.32
N ILE A 133 7.79 14.37 -2.60
CA ILE A 133 7.79 15.15 -3.84
C ILE A 133 8.94 14.69 -4.73
N PHE A 134 8.65 13.79 -5.67
CA PHE A 134 9.63 13.30 -6.64
C PHE A 134 9.83 14.21 -7.84
N GLY A 135 8.95 15.19 -8.04
CA GLY A 135 9.07 16.18 -9.11
C GLY A 135 7.99 17.24 -9.07
N GLY A 136 7.97 18.11 -10.08
CA GLY A 136 7.00 19.20 -10.20
C GLY A 136 7.30 20.43 -9.35
N LEU A 137 7.90 20.24 -8.18
CA LEU A 137 8.51 21.30 -7.38
C LEU A 137 10.02 21.03 -7.20
N PRO A 138 10.86 22.08 -7.19
CA PRO A 138 12.28 21.92 -6.91
C PRO A 138 12.48 21.63 -5.42
N VAL A 139 12.95 20.41 -5.12
CA VAL A 139 13.35 19.98 -3.77
C VAL A 139 14.76 19.44 -3.85
N MET A 140 15.74 20.14 -3.26
CA MET A 140 17.14 19.72 -3.30
C MET A 140 17.38 18.48 -2.42
N PRO A 141 18.49 17.74 -2.59
CA PRO A 141 18.78 16.55 -1.77
C PRO A 141 18.83 16.82 -0.26
N GLU A 142 19.26 18.01 0.14
CA GLU A 142 19.32 18.49 1.52
C GLU A 142 17.97 18.98 2.07
N ASP A 143 17.04 19.35 1.18
CA ASP A 143 15.73 19.89 1.54
C ASP A 143 14.78 18.79 2.01
N ASN A 144 13.86 19.18 2.88
CA ASN A 144 12.72 18.35 3.25
C ASN A 144 11.45 18.83 2.52
N ASP A 145 10.70 17.90 1.94
CA ASP A 145 9.51 18.19 1.13
C ASP A 145 8.45 19.00 1.90
N THR A 146 8.26 18.70 3.20
CA THR A 146 7.31 19.41 4.06
C THR A 146 7.67 20.88 4.19
N ALA A 147 8.95 21.20 4.41
CA ALA A 147 9.42 22.57 4.56
C ALA A 147 9.26 23.37 3.26
N VAL A 148 9.67 22.78 2.13
CA VAL A 148 9.53 23.40 0.81
C VAL A 148 8.06 23.66 0.48
N LEU A 149 7.19 22.68 0.69
CA LEU A 149 5.77 22.84 0.42
C LEU A 149 5.13 23.88 1.34
N SER A 150 5.45 23.87 2.64
CA SER A 150 4.92 24.85 3.60
C SER A 150 5.30 26.28 3.22
N GLN A 151 6.54 26.51 2.78
CA GLN A 151 7.00 27.83 2.33
C GLN A 151 6.24 28.30 1.08
N ARG A 152 5.92 27.39 0.16
CA ARG A 152 5.15 27.73 -1.04
C ARG A 152 3.69 28.00 -0.71
N LEU A 153 3.07 27.17 0.12
CA LEU A 153 1.68 27.34 0.59
C LEU A 153 1.50 28.67 1.34
N SER A 154 2.47 29.06 2.17
CA SER A 154 2.41 30.32 2.92
C SER A 154 2.49 31.56 2.03
N SER A 155 2.93 31.40 0.78
CA SER A 155 3.00 32.45 -0.23
C SER A 155 1.76 32.47 -1.16
N CYS A 156 0.79 31.58 -0.96
CA CYS A 156 -0.45 31.54 -1.74
C CYS A 156 -1.53 32.38 -1.06
N ASP A 157 -2.07 33.36 -1.80
CA ASP A 157 -3.09 34.28 -1.33
C ASP A 157 -4.49 33.93 -1.84
N SER A 158 -4.60 32.97 -2.77
CA SER A 158 -5.88 32.55 -3.35
C SER A 158 -6.04 31.03 -3.48
N PRO A 159 -7.29 30.52 -3.52
CA PRO A 159 -7.57 29.12 -3.86
C PRO A 159 -6.89 28.67 -5.16
N SER A 160 -6.90 29.50 -6.20
CA SER A 160 -6.31 29.14 -7.50
C SER A 160 -4.80 28.87 -7.40
N GLU A 161 -4.07 29.63 -6.59
CA GLU A 161 -2.63 29.44 -6.38
C GLU A 161 -2.35 28.16 -5.58
N ILE A 162 -3.13 27.90 -4.53
CA ILE A 162 -3.04 26.64 -3.76
C ILE A 162 -3.28 25.45 -4.69
N LEU A 163 -4.32 25.49 -5.52
CA LEU A 163 -4.64 24.41 -6.45
C LEU A 163 -3.57 24.24 -7.52
N SER A 164 -3.02 25.33 -8.05
CA SER A 164 -1.92 25.30 -9.01
C SER A 164 -0.68 24.64 -8.41
N LEU A 165 -0.32 25.02 -7.18
CA LEU A 165 0.79 24.43 -6.42
C LEU A 165 0.58 22.93 -6.22
N LEU A 166 -0.58 22.51 -5.72
CA LEU A 166 -0.90 21.10 -5.48
C LEU A 166 -0.98 20.29 -6.78
N SER A 167 -1.43 20.90 -7.88
CA SER A 167 -1.45 20.26 -9.21
C SER A 167 -0.05 20.01 -9.78
N ALA A 168 0.93 20.85 -9.41
CA ALA A 168 2.29 20.72 -9.88
C ALA A 168 3.01 19.53 -9.23
N VAL A 169 2.72 19.23 -7.96
CA VAL A 169 3.41 18.18 -7.18
C VAL A 169 3.33 16.81 -7.88
N ARG A 170 4.49 16.19 -8.11
CA ARG A 170 4.61 14.81 -8.59
C ARG A 170 5.10 13.91 -7.46
N GLY A 171 4.33 12.88 -7.15
CA GLY A 171 4.61 11.97 -6.04
C GLY A 171 3.39 11.72 -5.14
N PRO A 172 3.46 10.72 -4.26
CA PRO A 172 2.36 10.31 -3.39
C PRO A 172 2.17 11.31 -2.25
N TRP A 173 0.93 11.72 -1.96
CA TRP A 173 0.66 12.61 -0.83
C TRP A 173 -0.77 12.53 -0.28
N GLY A 174 -0.86 12.76 1.03
CA GLY A 174 -2.07 13.12 1.75
C GLY A 174 -1.73 14.24 2.74
N PHE A 175 -2.58 15.24 2.86
CA PHE A 175 -2.25 16.42 3.65
C PHE A 175 -3.45 17.02 4.39
N VAL A 176 -3.13 17.79 5.42
CA VAL A 176 -4.04 18.71 6.11
C VAL A 176 -3.29 20.03 6.30
N TYR A 177 -3.87 21.13 5.85
CA TYR A 177 -3.30 22.47 5.93
C TYR A 177 -4.30 23.45 6.51
N TYR A 178 -3.98 24.01 7.67
CA TYR A 178 -4.73 25.10 8.28
C TYR A 178 -4.14 26.44 7.85
N GLN A 179 -4.95 27.24 7.16
CA GLN A 179 -4.60 28.57 6.69
C GLN A 179 -5.15 29.61 7.67
N LYS A 180 -4.26 30.26 8.42
CA LYS A 180 -4.61 31.12 9.54
C LYS A 180 -5.38 32.37 9.12
N ALA A 181 -4.99 32.99 8.01
CA ALA A 181 -5.56 34.26 7.55
C ALA A 181 -7.08 34.20 7.33
N GLY A 182 -7.58 33.08 6.80
CA GLY A 182 -9.01 32.85 6.54
C GLY A 182 -9.69 31.89 7.50
N ASP A 183 -8.95 31.30 8.44
CA ASP A 183 -9.42 30.19 9.28
C ASP A 183 -9.99 29.03 8.43
N TYR A 184 -9.28 28.69 7.35
CA TYR A 184 -9.62 27.59 6.45
C TYR A 184 -8.85 26.32 6.80
N LEU A 185 -9.53 25.17 6.70
CA LEU A 185 -8.88 23.86 6.75
C LEU A 185 -8.94 23.20 5.37
N TRP A 186 -7.80 23.02 4.75
CA TRP A 186 -7.62 22.32 3.49
C TRP A 186 -7.15 20.90 3.75
N PHE A 187 -7.66 19.92 3.01
CA PHE A 187 -7.18 18.54 3.10
C PHE A 187 -7.50 17.76 1.82
N GLY A 188 -6.77 16.69 1.58
CA GLY A 188 -7.00 15.85 0.42
C GLY A 188 -5.86 14.88 0.17
N ARG A 189 -5.92 14.24 -0.99
CA ARG A 189 -4.94 13.25 -1.45
C ARG A 189 -4.54 13.51 -2.88
N ASP A 190 -3.39 12.96 -3.27
CA ASP A 190 -2.89 13.02 -4.64
C ASP A 190 -3.87 12.37 -5.64
N PHE A 191 -3.68 12.66 -6.93
CA PHE A 191 -4.58 12.21 -8.01
C PHE A 191 -4.84 10.70 -8.01
N LEU A 192 -3.86 9.89 -7.60
CA LEU A 192 -3.97 8.43 -7.55
C LEU A 192 -4.32 7.92 -6.14
N GLY A 193 -4.40 8.80 -5.13
CA GLY A 193 -4.70 8.47 -3.74
C GLY A 193 -3.74 7.44 -3.14
N ARG A 194 -2.43 7.65 -3.33
CA ARG A 194 -1.37 6.71 -2.92
C ARG A 194 -1.12 6.69 -1.41
N ARG A 195 -1.52 7.73 -0.68
CA ARG A 195 -1.44 7.82 0.78
C ARG A 195 -2.81 7.72 1.43
N SER A 196 -2.90 7.01 2.54
CA SER A 196 -4.17 6.84 3.26
C SER A 196 -4.57 8.12 4.00
N LEU A 197 -5.84 8.51 3.85
CA LEU A 197 -6.48 9.55 4.64
C LEU A 197 -7.94 9.18 4.84
N LEU A 198 -8.34 9.02 6.10
CA LEU A 198 -9.66 8.65 6.54
C LEU A 198 -10.33 9.83 7.21
N TRP A 199 -11.66 9.90 7.08
CA TRP A 199 -12.49 10.82 7.83
C TRP A 199 -13.53 10.09 8.67
N LYS A 200 -13.96 10.74 9.75
CA LYS A 200 -15.13 10.38 10.54
C LYS A 200 -15.70 11.65 11.13
N PHE A 201 -17.02 11.75 11.15
CA PHE A 201 -17.73 12.77 11.92
C PHE A 201 -18.45 12.13 13.11
N ASP A 202 -18.23 12.68 14.29
CA ASP A 202 -18.95 12.31 15.51
C ASP A 202 -19.95 13.40 15.86
N ALA A 203 -21.22 13.14 15.58
CA ALA A 203 -22.31 14.07 15.83
C ALA A 203 -22.56 14.32 17.33
N ALA A 204 -22.18 13.40 18.23
CA ALA A 204 -22.41 13.55 19.66
C ALA A 204 -21.49 14.62 20.28
N VAL A 205 -20.28 14.77 19.74
CA VAL A 205 -19.31 15.78 20.18
C VAL A 205 -19.02 16.84 19.12
N ASN A 206 -19.76 16.82 18.00
CA ASN A 206 -19.59 17.69 16.84
C ASN A 206 -18.11 17.79 16.37
N ALA A 207 -17.46 16.62 16.23
CA ALA A 207 -16.04 16.56 15.90
C ALA A 207 -15.80 15.83 14.58
N LEU A 208 -15.13 16.52 13.64
CA LEU A 208 -14.53 15.90 12.47
C LEU A 208 -13.13 15.41 12.82
N THR A 209 -12.83 14.15 12.50
CA THR A 209 -11.48 13.59 12.64
C THR A 209 -10.94 13.18 11.28
N LEU A 210 -9.71 13.59 11.00
CA LEU A 210 -8.91 13.15 9.85
C LEU A 210 -7.72 12.34 10.37
N THR A 211 -7.46 11.17 9.79
CA THR A 211 -6.34 10.30 10.22
C THR A 211 -5.88 9.40 9.09
N SER A 212 -4.60 9.05 9.03
CA SER A 212 -4.14 8.04 8.08
C SER A 212 -4.53 6.60 8.45
N VAL A 213 -4.84 6.31 9.72
CA VAL A 213 -5.24 4.97 10.21
C VAL A 213 -6.39 5.10 11.21
N ALA A 214 -7.42 4.28 11.05
CA ALA A 214 -8.56 4.28 11.96
C ALA A 214 -8.17 3.68 13.32
N ALA A 215 -8.63 4.31 14.41
CA ALA A 215 -8.48 3.76 15.74
C ALA A 215 -9.49 2.62 15.98
N GLN A 216 -9.05 1.54 16.63
CA GLN A 216 -9.91 0.40 16.99
C GLN A 216 -11.05 0.88 17.90
N SER A 217 -12.30 0.70 17.46
CA SER A 217 -13.49 1.00 18.27
C SER A 217 -14.22 -0.31 18.58
N SER A 218 -14.29 -0.69 19.86
CA SER A 218 -15.21 -1.74 20.31
C SER A 218 -16.58 -1.11 20.55
N GLY A 219 -17.54 -1.36 19.65
CA GLY A 219 -18.90 -0.87 19.76
C GLY A 219 -19.70 -1.04 18.45
N PRO A 220 -21.05 -0.93 18.50
CA PRO A 220 -21.91 -1.09 17.32
C PRO A 220 -21.68 -0.02 16.23
N ASP A 221 -21.02 1.10 16.55
CA ASP A 221 -20.63 2.19 15.61
C ASP A 221 -19.28 1.96 14.90
N GLN A 222 -18.85 0.69 14.73
CA GLN A 222 -17.64 0.31 13.98
C GLN A 222 -17.62 0.81 12.52
N SER A 223 -18.73 1.35 12.00
CA SER A 223 -18.95 1.68 10.58
C SER A 223 -18.71 3.14 10.17
N ALA A 224 -18.17 4.00 11.03
CA ALA A 224 -18.14 5.45 10.74
C ALA A 224 -16.90 5.98 10.00
N TRP A 225 -15.82 5.20 9.88
CA TRP A 225 -14.64 5.64 9.12
C TRP A 225 -14.83 5.37 7.63
N GLN A 226 -14.54 6.36 6.82
CA GLN A 226 -14.53 6.25 5.37
C GLN A 226 -13.22 6.83 4.83
N GLU A 227 -12.74 6.30 3.71
CA GLU A 227 -11.58 6.84 3.02
C GLU A 227 -11.98 8.15 2.32
N VAL A 228 -11.22 9.23 2.55
CA VAL A 228 -11.43 10.53 1.89
C VAL A 228 -11.23 10.35 0.39
N PRO A 229 -12.21 10.52 -0.52
CA PRO A 229 -12.02 10.22 -1.94
C PRO A 229 -10.86 10.98 -2.61
N ALA A 230 -10.09 10.29 -3.46
CA ALA A 230 -9.00 10.89 -4.26
C ALA A 230 -9.54 11.56 -5.53
N VAL A 231 -10.57 12.39 -5.36
CA VAL A 231 -11.31 13.07 -6.44
C VAL A 231 -10.95 14.55 -6.54
N GLY A 232 -10.29 15.09 -5.52
CA GLY A 232 -9.90 16.48 -5.43
C GLY A 232 -9.38 16.84 -4.05
N VAL A 233 -9.40 18.14 -3.75
CA VAL A 233 -9.04 18.72 -2.47
C VAL A 233 -10.27 19.36 -1.86
N TYR A 234 -10.41 19.22 -0.55
CA TYR A 234 -11.54 19.73 0.22
C TYR A 234 -11.10 20.93 1.05
N ARG A 235 -12.01 21.90 1.22
CA ARG A 235 -11.86 23.04 2.11
C ARG A 235 -13.03 23.11 3.09
N ILE A 236 -12.73 23.49 4.32
CA ILE A 236 -13.72 23.84 5.35
C ILE A 236 -13.48 25.29 5.76
N ASP A 237 -14.53 26.09 5.75
CA ASP A 237 -14.55 27.39 6.43
C ASP A 237 -14.93 27.18 7.90
N LEU A 238 -13.95 27.28 8.79
CA LEU A 238 -14.16 26.98 10.21
C LEU A 238 -15.07 28.01 10.88
N LYS A 239 -15.15 29.25 10.36
CA LYS A 239 -16.08 30.27 10.89
C LYS A 239 -17.51 29.94 10.48
N ALA A 240 -17.72 29.61 9.21
CA ALA A 240 -19.04 29.22 8.71
C ALA A 240 -19.56 27.97 9.44
N VAL A 241 -18.71 26.98 9.73
CA VAL A 241 -19.10 25.78 10.49
C VAL A 241 -19.63 26.13 11.88
N THR A 242 -18.94 27.02 12.60
CA THR A 242 -19.37 27.43 13.94
C THR A 242 -20.65 28.27 13.95
N GLU A 243 -20.93 29.02 12.88
CA GLU A 243 -22.15 29.81 12.74
C GLU A 243 -23.35 28.93 12.32
N ALA A 244 -23.14 28.01 11.37
CA ALA A 244 -24.17 27.12 10.84
C ALA A 244 -24.42 25.87 11.70
N GLY A 245 -23.50 25.53 12.60
CA GLY A 245 -23.57 24.32 13.43
C GLY A 245 -23.44 23.00 12.65
N SER A 246 -23.01 23.04 11.39
CA SER A 246 -22.83 21.88 10.53
C SER A 246 -21.56 21.99 9.71
N VAL A 247 -20.93 20.84 9.41
CA VAL A 247 -19.71 20.79 8.60
C VAL A 247 -20.07 20.70 7.13
N MET A 248 -19.65 21.71 6.35
CA MET A 248 -19.77 21.72 4.90
C MET A 248 -18.36 21.63 4.29
N PHE A 249 -18.18 20.65 3.40
CA PHE A 249 -16.98 20.49 2.61
C PHE A 249 -17.15 21.16 1.26
N GLU A 250 -16.27 22.09 0.92
CA GLU A 250 -16.15 22.63 -0.42
C GLU A 250 -15.12 21.82 -1.21
N LEU A 251 -15.56 21.19 -2.30
CA LEU A 251 -14.72 20.33 -3.13
C LEU A 251 -14.15 21.09 -4.34
N TYR A 252 -12.83 21.02 -4.48
CA TYR A 252 -12.06 21.40 -5.65
C TYR A 252 -11.63 20.12 -6.38
N PRO A 253 -12.31 19.72 -7.47
CA PRO A 253 -12.06 18.43 -8.11
C PRO A 253 -10.77 18.45 -8.94
N TRP A 254 -10.19 17.27 -9.17
CA TRP A 254 -9.25 17.08 -10.26
C TRP A 254 -9.99 17.20 -11.61
N ALA A 255 -9.39 17.91 -12.57
CA ALA A 255 -9.85 17.92 -13.94
C ALA A 255 -9.81 16.48 -14.49
N ARG A 256 -10.94 15.97 -14.98
CA ARG A 256 -11.01 14.66 -15.65
C ARG A 256 -11.43 14.88 -17.10
N GLY A 257 -10.77 14.20 -18.05
CA GLY A 257 -11.16 14.25 -19.45
C GLY A 257 -12.46 13.47 -19.69
N GLY A 258 -13.41 14.07 -20.40
CA GLY A 258 -14.71 13.46 -20.78
C GLY A 258 -15.89 13.99 -19.95
N SER A 259 -17.00 14.33 -20.60
CA SER A 259 -18.21 14.91 -19.97
C SER A 259 -18.94 13.93 -19.03
N ASP A 260 -18.88 12.63 -19.33
CA ASP A 260 -19.75 11.64 -18.67
C ASP A 260 -19.19 11.12 -17.34
N LEU A 261 -17.90 11.33 -17.06
CA LEU A 261 -17.28 10.88 -15.81
C LEU A 261 -17.45 11.89 -14.66
N ALA A 262 -17.75 13.15 -14.98
CA ALA A 262 -17.96 14.21 -13.98
C ALA A 262 -19.26 13.99 -13.18
N SER A 263 -20.33 13.51 -13.83
CA SER A 263 -21.62 13.23 -13.17
C SER A 263 -21.55 12.04 -12.22
N SER A 264 -20.88 10.94 -12.61
CA SER A 264 -20.74 9.75 -11.76
C SER A 264 -19.83 10.00 -10.55
N CYS A 265 -18.85 10.89 -10.67
CA CYS A 265 -17.98 11.29 -9.57
C CYS A 265 -18.77 12.07 -8.51
N SER A 266 -19.66 12.99 -8.90
CA SER A 266 -20.46 13.78 -7.95
C SER A 266 -21.38 12.91 -7.07
N GLU A 267 -22.04 11.89 -7.62
CA GLU A 267 -22.87 10.95 -6.84
C GLU A 267 -22.04 10.10 -5.87
N THR A 268 -20.93 9.52 -6.36
CA THR A 268 -20.04 8.69 -5.54
C THR A 268 -19.42 9.47 -4.37
N ILE A 269 -19.16 10.76 -4.56
CA ILE A 269 -18.60 11.62 -3.51
C ILE A 269 -19.61 11.84 -2.40
N LEU A 270 -20.86 12.14 -2.74
CA LEU A 270 -21.94 12.34 -1.77
C LEU A 270 -22.18 11.10 -0.90
N GLU A 271 -22.01 9.89 -1.45
CA GLU A 271 -22.14 8.62 -0.69
C GLU A 271 -21.02 8.39 0.34
N THR A 272 -19.86 9.02 0.14
CA THR A 272 -18.68 8.84 1.01
C THR A 272 -18.52 9.92 2.07
N VAL A 273 -19.33 10.98 2.03
CA VAL A 273 -19.31 12.04 3.04
C VAL A 273 -19.80 11.48 4.38
N PRO A 274 -19.12 11.76 5.51
CA PRO A 274 -19.57 11.30 6.81
C PRO A 274 -20.99 11.78 7.13
N SER A 275 -21.80 10.89 7.73
CA SER A 275 -23.15 11.22 8.21
C SER A 275 -23.10 12.46 9.11
N GLY A 276 -23.90 13.48 8.80
CA GLY A 276 -23.92 14.75 9.52
C GLY A 276 -23.06 15.86 8.90
N CYS A 277 -22.32 15.56 7.84
CA CYS A 277 -21.65 16.55 7.00
C CYS A 277 -22.33 16.66 5.64
N THR A 278 -22.05 17.75 4.92
CA THR A 278 -22.45 17.94 3.53
C THR A 278 -21.23 18.27 2.67
N ALA A 279 -21.30 17.97 1.37
CA ALA A 279 -20.27 18.39 0.42
C ALA A 279 -20.92 19.13 -0.75
N VAL A 280 -20.28 20.20 -1.20
CA VAL A 280 -20.68 21.00 -2.35
C VAL A 280 -19.48 21.20 -3.28
N MET A 281 -19.74 21.33 -4.57
CA MET A 281 -18.70 21.76 -5.51
C MET A 281 -18.34 23.22 -5.24
N ASN A 282 -17.06 23.57 -5.38
CA ASN A 282 -16.65 24.95 -5.23
C ASN A 282 -17.41 25.86 -6.22
N PRO A 283 -17.98 26.98 -5.76
CA PRO A 283 -18.85 27.83 -6.59
C PRO A 283 -18.08 28.57 -7.69
N SER A 284 -16.74 28.64 -7.58
CA SER A 284 -15.87 29.30 -8.56
C SER A 284 -15.55 28.42 -9.77
N GLY A 285 -15.92 27.13 -9.76
CA GLY A 285 -15.60 26.19 -10.84
C GLY A 285 -14.11 25.90 -10.99
N LEU A 286 -13.31 26.18 -9.95
CA LEU A 286 -11.88 25.92 -9.93
C LEU A 286 -11.61 24.42 -9.85
N VAL A 287 -10.56 23.98 -10.54
CA VAL A 287 -10.17 22.57 -10.63
C VAL A 287 -8.66 22.43 -10.46
N LEU A 288 -8.21 21.29 -9.94
CA LEU A 288 -6.81 20.89 -10.02
C LEU A 288 -6.50 20.35 -11.41
N THR A 289 -5.34 20.66 -11.97
CA THR A 289 -4.92 20.13 -13.26
C THR A 289 -4.56 18.64 -13.13
N SER A 290 -5.07 17.79 -14.01
CA SER A 290 -4.71 16.37 -14.01
C SER A 290 -3.20 16.21 -14.28
N PRO A 291 -2.46 15.48 -13.43
CA PRO A 291 -1.07 15.20 -13.69
C PRO A 291 -0.87 14.19 -14.83
N VAL A 292 -1.91 13.45 -15.22
CA VAL A 292 -1.83 12.40 -16.24
C VAL A 292 -2.84 12.63 -17.38
N CYS A 293 -2.49 12.17 -18.58
CA CYS A 293 -3.45 12.19 -19.69
C CYS A 293 -4.55 11.13 -19.49
N PRO A 294 -5.75 11.32 -20.08
CA PRO A 294 -6.81 10.32 -20.07
C PRO A 294 -6.38 9.01 -20.74
N LEU A 295 -6.95 7.88 -20.29
CA LEU A 295 -6.75 6.59 -20.94
C LEU A 295 -7.19 6.66 -22.41
N ASN A 296 -6.33 6.23 -23.33
CA ASN A 296 -6.64 6.13 -24.74
C ASN A 296 -7.75 5.08 -24.96
N THR A 297 -8.90 5.55 -25.45
CA THR A 297 -10.11 4.76 -25.71
C THR A 297 -10.32 4.41 -27.18
N SER A 298 -9.30 4.63 -28.03
CA SER A 298 -9.35 4.15 -29.42
C SER A 298 -9.54 2.63 -29.47
N ILE A 299 -10.06 2.13 -30.59
CA ILE A 299 -10.22 0.71 -30.90
C ILE A 299 -9.56 0.42 -32.25
N PRO A 300 -9.06 -0.80 -32.51
CA PRO A 300 -8.47 -1.13 -33.81
C PRO A 300 -9.49 -0.92 -34.92
N LYS A 301 -9.10 -0.25 -36.01
CA LYS A 301 -9.91 -0.21 -37.23
C LYS A 301 -10.00 -1.65 -37.77
N SER A 302 -11.19 -2.10 -38.17
CA SER A 302 -11.43 -3.47 -38.64
C SER A 302 -10.38 -3.89 -39.67
N LEU A 303 -9.40 -4.69 -39.25
CA LEU A 303 -8.45 -5.33 -40.14
C LEU A 303 -9.12 -6.62 -40.64
N ASN A 304 -9.13 -6.76 -41.97
CA ASN A 304 -9.66 -7.92 -42.67
C ASN A 304 -9.17 -9.22 -42.02
N GLU A 305 -10.11 -10.15 -41.87
CA GLU A 305 -9.87 -11.55 -41.52
C GLU A 305 -8.69 -12.12 -42.31
N LYS A 306 -7.54 -12.29 -41.66
CA LYS A 306 -6.56 -13.38 -41.88
C LYS A 306 -5.34 -13.11 -41.05
N GLU A 307 -5.29 -13.74 -39.88
CA GLU A 307 -4.04 -14.28 -39.35
C GLU A 307 -4.39 -15.42 -38.38
N SER A 308 -4.49 -16.62 -38.95
CA SER A 308 -4.58 -17.86 -38.20
C SER A 308 -3.20 -18.17 -37.61
N LEU A 309 -2.98 -17.85 -36.34
CA LEU A 309 -1.76 -18.27 -35.63
C LEU A 309 -1.92 -19.72 -35.14
N SER A 310 -0.92 -20.53 -35.47
CA SER A 310 -0.81 -21.96 -35.16
C SER A 310 -0.66 -22.22 -33.66
N ASN A 311 -1.34 -23.28 -33.17
CA ASN A 311 -1.28 -23.78 -31.79
C ASN A 311 0.08 -24.40 -31.40
N SER A 312 1.17 -23.64 -31.41
CA SER A 312 2.43 -24.03 -30.77
C SER A 312 2.54 -23.41 -29.38
N HIS A 313 3.16 -24.13 -28.44
CA HIS A 313 3.43 -23.61 -27.10
C HIS A 313 4.30 -22.35 -27.20
N PRO A 314 3.85 -21.21 -26.65
CA PRO A 314 4.62 -19.98 -26.76
C PRO A 314 5.94 -20.07 -25.99
N CYS A 315 7.01 -19.57 -26.58
CA CYS A 315 8.37 -19.59 -26.05
C CYS A 315 8.94 -18.16 -25.97
N ALA A 316 10.00 -17.95 -25.18
CA ALA A 316 10.72 -16.68 -25.13
C ALA A 316 11.18 -16.17 -26.51
N LYS A 317 11.30 -17.06 -27.51
CA LYS A 317 11.59 -16.73 -28.90
C LYS A 317 10.50 -15.92 -29.59
N ASP A 318 9.23 -16.10 -29.20
CA ASP A 318 8.11 -15.36 -29.80
C ASP A 318 8.16 -13.87 -29.39
N LEU A 319 8.56 -13.59 -28.15
CA LEU A 319 8.80 -12.22 -27.69
C LEU A 319 9.99 -11.57 -28.41
N GLU A 320 11.05 -12.33 -28.71
CA GLU A 320 12.20 -11.83 -29.49
C GLU A 320 11.78 -11.46 -30.92
N GLN A 321 10.91 -12.25 -31.54
CA GLN A 321 10.38 -11.94 -32.87
C GLN A 321 9.49 -10.68 -32.83
N MET A 322 8.66 -10.52 -31.80
CA MET A 322 7.83 -9.31 -31.64
C MET A 322 8.67 -8.04 -31.38
N LEU A 323 9.82 -8.18 -30.71
CA LEU A 323 10.79 -7.10 -30.51
C LEU A 323 11.56 -6.71 -31.78
N ALA A 324 11.46 -7.48 -32.86
CA ALA A 324 12.15 -7.18 -34.12
C ALA A 324 11.53 -6.01 -34.89
N SER A 325 10.28 -5.61 -34.57
CA SER A 325 9.67 -4.40 -35.11
C SER A 325 10.28 -3.14 -34.46
N GLU A 326 10.79 -2.21 -35.28
CA GLU A 326 11.36 -0.95 -34.76
C GLU A 326 10.33 -0.10 -34.02
N GLU A 327 9.06 -0.06 -34.46
CA GLU A 327 7.99 0.64 -33.74
C GLU A 327 7.79 0.07 -32.33
N LYS A 328 7.72 -1.28 -32.23
CA LYS A 328 7.54 -1.95 -30.94
C LYS A 328 8.72 -1.73 -30.02
N LYS A 329 9.93 -1.75 -30.57
CA LYS A 329 11.17 -1.49 -29.84
C LYS A 329 11.22 -0.07 -29.29
N ASP A 330 10.77 0.93 -30.04
CA ASP A 330 10.68 2.31 -29.55
C ASP A 330 9.67 2.45 -28.40
N GLU A 331 8.51 1.80 -28.49
CA GLU A 331 7.55 1.78 -27.40
C GLU A 331 8.12 1.11 -26.13
N VAL A 332 8.85 0.01 -26.30
CA VAL A 332 9.49 -0.71 -25.19
C VAL A 332 10.62 0.12 -24.58
N ASN A 333 11.46 0.74 -25.41
CA ASN A 333 12.51 1.68 -24.98
C ASN A 333 11.91 2.82 -24.16
N ARG A 334 10.79 3.38 -24.61
CA ARG A 334 10.12 4.46 -23.92
C ARG A 334 9.54 4.00 -22.58
N LEU A 335 8.93 2.81 -22.51
CA LEU A 335 8.47 2.23 -21.24
C LEU A 335 9.63 2.04 -20.26
N ILE A 336 10.73 1.42 -20.71
CA ILE A 336 11.92 1.20 -19.90
C ILE A 336 12.46 2.53 -19.39
N TYR A 337 12.53 3.57 -20.25
CA TYR A 337 13.01 4.89 -19.87
C TYR A 337 12.16 5.52 -18.75
N VAL A 338 10.84 5.63 -18.95
CA VAL A 338 9.97 6.29 -17.96
C VAL A 338 9.90 5.50 -16.64
N LEU A 339 9.87 4.16 -16.71
CA LEU A 339 9.85 3.32 -15.52
C LEU A 339 11.21 3.33 -14.79
N SER A 340 12.32 3.36 -15.55
CA SER A 340 13.67 3.51 -15.01
C SER A 340 13.82 4.82 -14.25
N GLU A 341 13.35 5.94 -14.81
CA GLU A 341 13.36 7.24 -14.12
C GLU A 341 12.46 7.24 -12.88
N ALA A 342 11.27 6.62 -12.96
CA ALA A 342 10.38 6.47 -11.82
C ALA A 342 11.04 5.68 -10.68
N VAL A 343 11.74 4.58 -11.00
CA VAL A 343 12.52 3.79 -10.02
C VAL A 343 13.69 4.60 -9.49
N ARG A 344 14.48 5.26 -10.35
CA ARG A 344 15.64 6.07 -9.97
C ARG A 344 15.27 7.11 -8.90
N ARG A 345 14.25 7.93 -9.16
CA ARG A 345 13.77 8.97 -8.21
C ARG A 345 13.39 8.34 -6.86
N ARG A 346 12.73 7.17 -6.87
CA ARG A 346 12.26 6.45 -5.67
C ARG A 346 13.35 5.69 -4.92
N VAL A 347 14.50 5.38 -5.51
CA VAL A 347 15.60 4.72 -4.79
C VAL A 347 16.71 5.68 -4.38
N GLN A 348 16.77 6.86 -4.99
CA GLN A 348 17.79 7.88 -4.69
C GLN A 348 17.30 8.97 -3.73
N SER A 349 15.98 9.20 -3.62
CA SER A 349 15.39 10.13 -2.64
C SER A 349 15.35 9.47 -1.26
N LEU A 350 16.51 9.41 -0.60
CA LEU A 350 16.71 8.80 0.71
C LEU A 350 17.11 9.87 1.74
N PRO A 351 17.02 9.58 3.06
CA PRO A 351 17.44 10.52 4.09
C PRO A 351 18.89 10.96 3.90
N PHE A 352 19.14 12.27 4.05
CA PHE A 352 20.48 12.81 3.94
C PHE A 352 21.38 12.22 5.03
N ARG A 353 22.49 11.59 4.64
CA ARG A 353 23.52 11.13 5.56
C ARG A 353 24.63 12.16 5.64
N VAL A 354 24.95 12.60 6.86
CA VAL A 354 26.12 13.48 7.09
C VAL A 354 27.37 12.76 6.58
N ARG A 355 28.22 13.47 5.82
CA ARG A 355 29.40 12.93 5.10
C ARG A 355 30.37 12.13 5.98
N ASP A 356 30.35 12.33 7.29
CA ASP A 356 31.27 11.68 8.24
C ASP A 356 30.69 10.43 8.91
N SER A 357 29.50 9.98 8.53
CA SER A 357 28.94 8.71 9.03
C SER A 357 29.54 7.53 8.28
N PRO A 358 30.01 6.46 8.97
CA PRO A 358 30.55 5.29 8.30
C PRO A 358 29.48 4.68 7.38
N PRO A 359 29.87 4.13 6.21
CA PRO A 359 28.94 3.47 5.32
C PRO A 359 28.21 2.35 6.09
N PRO A 360 26.92 2.13 5.79
CA PRO A 360 26.18 1.07 6.45
C PRO A 360 26.88 -0.27 6.14
N PRO A 361 26.85 -1.24 7.06
CA PRO A 361 27.36 -2.58 6.77
C PRO A 361 26.77 -3.09 5.44
N ASN A 362 27.56 -3.83 4.65
CA ASN A 362 27.14 -4.36 3.34
C ASN A 362 25.89 -5.26 3.38
N ASP A 363 25.41 -5.63 4.56
CA ASP A 363 24.19 -6.40 4.82
C ASP A 363 22.93 -5.54 4.94
N ARG A 364 23.04 -4.23 5.16
CA ARG A 364 21.90 -3.35 5.44
C ARG A 364 21.43 -2.63 4.18
N ALA A 365 20.41 -3.17 3.53
CA ALA A 365 19.75 -2.50 2.42
C ALA A 365 18.98 -1.25 2.89
N SER A 366 19.01 -0.19 2.08
CA SER A 366 18.13 0.98 2.27
C SER A 366 16.78 0.81 1.55
N VAL A 367 16.75 -0.06 0.54
CA VAL A 367 15.61 -0.32 -0.33
C VAL A 367 15.31 -1.82 -0.33
N ALA A 368 14.03 -2.13 -0.19
CA ALA A 368 13.48 -3.47 -0.35
C ALA A 368 12.42 -3.48 -1.47
N ILE A 369 12.12 -4.68 -1.97
CA ILE A 369 11.10 -4.90 -3.01
C ILE A 369 10.16 -5.99 -2.52
N LEU A 370 8.84 -5.75 -2.59
CA LEU A 370 7.86 -6.85 -2.46
C LEU A 370 8.02 -7.76 -3.67
N PHE A 371 8.55 -8.96 -3.44
CA PHE A 371 9.13 -9.75 -4.50
C PHE A 371 8.51 -11.14 -4.58
N SER A 372 7.75 -11.40 -5.65
CA SER A 372 7.14 -12.71 -5.92
C SER A 372 7.90 -13.52 -6.96
N GLY A 373 8.85 -12.92 -7.68
CA GLY A 373 9.44 -13.49 -8.90
C GLY A 373 8.53 -13.37 -10.13
N GLY A 374 7.34 -12.77 -9.99
CA GLY A 374 6.52 -12.36 -11.11
C GLY A 374 7.10 -11.15 -11.83
N ILE A 375 6.71 -10.97 -13.09
CA ILE A 375 7.29 -9.96 -13.99
C ILE A 375 7.34 -8.56 -13.40
N ASP A 376 6.29 -8.13 -12.68
CA ASP A 376 6.21 -6.77 -12.14
C ASP A 376 7.38 -6.50 -11.18
N SER A 377 7.60 -7.41 -10.23
CA SER A 377 8.67 -7.31 -9.23
C SER A 377 10.05 -7.55 -9.84
N MET A 378 10.15 -8.38 -10.88
CA MET A 378 11.42 -8.66 -11.57
C MET A 378 11.92 -7.45 -12.35
N VAL A 379 11.03 -6.76 -13.08
CA VAL A 379 11.36 -5.52 -13.78
C VAL A 379 11.78 -4.44 -12.79
N LEU A 380 11.06 -4.29 -11.67
CA LEU A 380 11.46 -3.33 -10.62
C LEU A 380 12.81 -3.67 -10.00
N ALA A 381 13.12 -4.94 -9.76
CA ALA A 381 14.42 -5.37 -9.25
C ALA A 381 15.54 -5.05 -10.25
N ALA A 382 15.38 -5.44 -11.52
CA ALA A 382 16.36 -5.16 -12.57
C ALA A 382 16.62 -3.66 -12.78
N LEU A 383 15.57 -2.82 -12.66
CA LEU A 383 15.73 -1.36 -12.75
C LEU A 383 16.32 -0.76 -11.47
N ALA A 384 15.96 -1.26 -10.29
CA ALA A 384 16.52 -0.77 -9.02
C ALA A 384 18.03 -1.02 -8.95
N ASP A 385 18.49 -2.17 -9.45
CA ASP A 385 19.92 -2.52 -9.55
C ASP A 385 20.73 -1.46 -10.32
N ARG A 386 20.16 -0.87 -11.37
CA ARG A 386 20.83 0.16 -12.19
C ARG A 386 21.09 1.47 -11.44
N HIS A 387 20.28 1.78 -10.44
CA HIS A 387 20.25 3.10 -9.80
C HIS A 387 20.75 3.09 -8.36
N ILE A 388 20.86 1.91 -7.74
CA ILE A 388 21.44 1.71 -6.42
C ILE A 388 22.93 1.41 -6.57
N PRO A 389 23.84 2.05 -5.81
CA PRO A 389 25.28 1.80 -5.91
C PRO A 389 25.63 0.31 -5.77
N ALA A 390 26.51 -0.22 -6.63
CA ALA A 390 26.78 -1.66 -6.78
C ALA A 390 27.12 -2.40 -5.46
N HIS A 391 27.80 -1.73 -4.52
CA HIS A 391 28.20 -2.31 -3.24
C HIS A 391 27.06 -2.44 -2.20
N GLN A 392 25.93 -1.78 -2.41
CA GLN A 392 24.79 -1.84 -1.48
C GLN A 392 23.91 -3.05 -1.79
N SER A 393 23.37 -3.71 -0.77
CA SER A 393 22.43 -4.80 -0.98
C SER A 393 21.02 -4.29 -1.33
N ILE A 394 20.23 -5.14 -1.99
CA ILE A 394 18.79 -4.95 -2.18
C ILE A 394 18.07 -6.12 -1.52
N ASP A 395 17.08 -5.82 -0.68
CA ASP A 395 16.29 -6.84 0.01
C ASP A 395 15.07 -7.24 -0.83
N LEU A 396 14.91 -8.54 -1.10
CA LEU A 396 13.76 -9.10 -1.80
C LEU A 396 12.84 -9.79 -0.78
N LEU A 397 11.70 -9.17 -0.48
CA LEU A 397 10.77 -9.63 0.55
C LEU A 397 9.75 -10.59 -0.04
N ASN A 398 9.84 -11.88 0.30
CA ASN A 398 8.95 -12.92 -0.24
C ASN A 398 8.25 -13.66 0.90
N VAL A 399 6.91 -13.56 0.92
CA VAL A 399 6.05 -14.15 1.94
C VAL A 399 5.44 -15.47 1.48
N ALA A 400 5.45 -16.46 2.36
CA ALA A 400 4.86 -17.77 2.16
C ALA A 400 4.04 -18.19 3.37
N PHE A 401 2.83 -18.67 3.10
CA PHE A 401 1.92 -19.18 4.12
C PHE A 401 1.95 -20.70 4.12
N LYS A 402 2.13 -21.29 5.31
CA LYS A 402 2.38 -22.74 5.47
C LYS A 402 1.30 -23.58 4.79
N LEU A 403 1.73 -24.52 3.93
CA LEU A 403 0.84 -25.50 3.31
C LEU A 403 0.26 -26.44 4.39
N GLN A 404 -1.06 -26.59 4.41
CA GLN A 404 -1.69 -27.65 5.20
C GLN A 404 -1.37 -29.00 4.55
N VAL A 405 -0.66 -29.87 5.26
CA VAL A 405 -0.46 -31.25 4.80
C VAL A 405 -1.83 -31.93 4.77
N PRO A 406 -2.23 -32.59 3.67
CA PRO A 406 -3.45 -33.37 3.67
C PRO A 406 -3.40 -34.37 4.82
N LYS A 407 -4.37 -34.31 5.75
CA LYS A 407 -4.57 -35.41 6.69
C LYS A 407 -4.73 -36.66 5.84
N LYS A 408 -3.85 -37.66 6.01
CA LYS A 408 -3.98 -38.97 5.38
C LYS A 408 -5.41 -39.44 5.61
N GLN A 409 -6.26 -39.36 4.60
CA GLN A 409 -7.58 -39.96 4.66
C GLN A 409 -7.33 -41.46 4.85
N LYS A 410 -7.89 -42.05 5.90
CA LYS A 410 -7.93 -43.50 6.08
C LYS A 410 -8.49 -44.08 4.79
N GLU A 411 -7.72 -44.95 4.14
CA GLU A 411 -8.16 -45.65 2.93
C GLU A 411 -9.52 -46.31 3.21
N PRO A 412 -10.58 -46.02 2.43
CA PRO A 412 -11.76 -46.84 2.46
C PRO A 412 -11.41 -48.20 1.85
N ALA A 413 -11.77 -49.27 2.56
CA ALA A 413 -11.53 -50.65 2.15
C ALA A 413 -12.01 -50.89 0.70
N LYS A 414 -11.10 -51.40 -0.14
CA LYS A 414 -11.33 -51.76 -1.55
C LYS A 414 -12.45 -52.82 -1.66
N LYS A 415 -13.45 -52.57 -2.52
CA LYS A 415 -14.26 -53.63 -3.16
C LYS A 415 -13.70 -53.91 -4.57
N PRO A 416 -13.59 -55.18 -5.01
CA PRO A 416 -12.99 -55.51 -6.31
C PRO A 416 -14.04 -55.49 -7.43
N GLY A 417 -13.68 -55.02 -8.63
CA GLY A 417 -14.56 -55.18 -9.80
C GLY A 417 -14.20 -54.45 -11.10
N LYS A 418 -13.37 -55.11 -11.91
CA LYS A 418 -13.32 -55.19 -13.40
C LYS A 418 -12.73 -54.05 -14.29
N HIS A 419 -11.72 -54.52 -15.02
CA HIS A 419 -10.86 -53.99 -16.10
C HIS A 419 -11.52 -53.37 -17.34
N LYS A 420 -10.81 -52.44 -18.03
CA LYS A 420 -9.98 -52.73 -19.24
C LYS A 420 -9.23 -51.51 -19.82
N ASN A 421 -7.93 -51.74 -20.09
CA ASN A 421 -7.01 -51.36 -21.20
C ASN A 421 -6.94 -49.88 -21.70
N GLN A 422 -5.81 -49.22 -22.03
CA GLN A 422 -4.37 -49.48 -22.33
C GLN A 422 -3.72 -48.07 -22.59
N PRO A 423 -2.41 -47.87 -22.95
CA PRO A 423 -1.16 -48.54 -22.59
C PRO A 423 -0.11 -47.56 -21.98
N THR A 424 0.97 -48.16 -21.49
CA THR A 424 2.10 -47.62 -20.73
C THR A 424 3.34 -47.23 -21.57
N GLY A 425 4.15 -46.31 -21.04
CA GLY A 425 5.59 -46.16 -21.32
C GLY A 425 5.97 -44.66 -21.39
N TYR A 426 6.85 -44.08 -20.58
CA TYR A 426 8.05 -44.60 -19.92
C TYR A 426 8.20 -44.06 -18.50
N LYS A 427 8.57 -44.95 -17.58
CA LYS A 427 9.19 -44.61 -16.30
C LYS A 427 10.69 -44.45 -16.53
N THR A 428 11.26 -43.40 -15.97
CA THR A 428 12.65 -43.38 -15.54
C THR A 428 12.64 -43.17 -14.03
N ASP A 429 13.17 -44.17 -13.33
CA ASP A 429 13.35 -44.23 -11.89
C ASP A 429 14.45 -43.27 -11.42
N GLY A 430 14.30 -42.79 -10.18
CA GLY A 430 15.42 -42.41 -9.32
C GLY A 430 16.00 -41.01 -9.49
N ALA A 431 15.37 -40.01 -8.87
CA ALA A 431 16.06 -38.82 -8.37
C ALA A 431 15.34 -38.29 -7.11
N ASP A 432 16.10 -38.21 -6.01
CA ASP A 432 15.80 -37.62 -4.70
C ASP A 432 14.38 -37.11 -4.43
N TYR A 433 13.68 -37.77 -3.49
CA TYR A 433 12.68 -37.10 -2.68
C TYR A 433 13.39 -36.09 -1.75
N GLN A 434 13.84 -34.96 -2.31
CA GLN A 434 14.02 -33.76 -1.51
C GLN A 434 12.67 -33.47 -0.87
N THR A 435 12.62 -33.64 0.45
CA THR A 435 11.48 -33.26 1.28
C THR A 435 11.13 -31.80 0.99
N SER A 436 10.12 -31.55 0.16
CA SER A 436 9.68 -30.20 -0.19
C SER A 436 9.28 -29.46 1.09
N SER A 437 9.82 -28.26 1.30
CA SER A 437 9.48 -27.44 2.47
C SER A 437 7.98 -27.14 2.46
N PRO A 438 7.30 -27.10 3.62
CA PRO A 438 5.89 -26.70 3.68
C PRO A 438 5.66 -25.24 3.26
N PHE A 439 6.73 -24.48 3.01
CA PHE A 439 6.71 -23.10 2.52
C PHE A 439 7.12 -22.97 1.04
N ASP A 440 7.32 -24.08 0.32
CA ASP A 440 7.53 -24.08 -1.15
C ASP A 440 6.21 -23.81 -1.88
N VAL A 441 5.61 -22.66 -1.57
CA VAL A 441 4.43 -22.12 -2.22
C VAL A 441 4.80 -21.56 -3.61
N PRO A 442 3.84 -21.38 -4.53
CA PRO A 442 4.17 -20.98 -5.89
C PRO A 442 4.97 -19.67 -6.01
N ASP A 443 4.72 -18.66 -5.16
CA ASP A 443 5.49 -17.40 -5.15
C ASP A 443 6.89 -17.56 -4.51
N ARG A 444 7.08 -18.52 -3.60
CA ARG A 444 8.41 -18.86 -3.07
C ARG A 444 9.27 -19.50 -4.15
N ILE A 445 8.70 -20.44 -4.90
CA ILE A 445 9.40 -21.16 -5.98
C ILE A 445 9.78 -20.19 -7.10
N THR A 446 8.82 -19.39 -7.58
CA THR A 446 9.08 -18.39 -8.63
C THR A 446 10.00 -17.27 -8.13
N GLY A 447 9.91 -16.87 -6.85
CA GLY A 447 10.85 -15.95 -6.22
C GLY A 447 12.29 -16.48 -6.19
N LYS A 448 12.51 -17.74 -5.82
CA LYS A 448 13.85 -18.36 -5.84
C LYS A 448 14.42 -18.45 -7.26
N ALA A 449 13.59 -18.79 -8.25
CA ALA A 449 13.99 -18.78 -9.66
C ALA A 449 14.33 -17.37 -10.16
N GLY A 450 13.52 -16.36 -9.79
CA GLY A 450 13.75 -14.96 -10.12
C GLY A 450 15.02 -14.40 -9.47
N LEU A 451 15.32 -14.77 -8.21
CA LEU A 451 16.59 -14.45 -7.57
C LEU A 451 17.77 -14.96 -8.39
N LYS A 452 17.71 -16.21 -8.85
CA LYS A 452 18.78 -16.80 -9.66
C LYS A 452 18.97 -16.02 -10.97
N GLU A 453 17.87 -15.66 -11.63
CA GLU A 453 17.89 -14.84 -12.84
C GLU A 453 18.50 -13.45 -12.60
N LEU A 454 18.20 -12.79 -11.48
CA LEU A 454 18.80 -11.51 -11.11
C LEU A 454 20.31 -11.62 -10.80
N GLN A 455 20.73 -12.72 -10.15
CA GLN A 455 22.14 -13.01 -9.90
C GLN A 455 22.92 -13.29 -11.19
N ASP A 456 22.29 -13.97 -12.15
CA ASP A 456 22.90 -14.22 -13.46
C ASP A 456 23.00 -12.93 -14.29
N LEU A 457 22.03 -12.00 -14.13
CA LEU A 457 22.05 -10.69 -14.79
C LEU A 457 23.13 -9.76 -14.22
N ASN A 458 23.32 -9.76 -12.90
CA ASN A 458 24.37 -9.00 -12.22
C ASN A 458 24.99 -9.82 -11.05
N PRO A 459 26.11 -10.52 -11.30
CA PRO A 459 26.75 -11.35 -10.27
C PRO A 459 27.37 -10.57 -9.12
N GLU A 460 27.66 -9.28 -9.30
CA GLU A 460 28.27 -8.43 -8.26
C GLU A 460 27.23 -7.90 -7.28
N ARG A 461 25.95 -7.82 -7.68
CA ARG A 461 24.88 -7.35 -6.81
C ARG A 461 24.60 -8.34 -5.71
N ARG A 462 24.62 -7.85 -4.48
CA ARG A 462 24.10 -8.57 -3.34
C ARG A 462 22.57 -8.46 -3.24
N TRP A 463 21.90 -9.57 -3.48
CA TRP A 463 20.46 -9.73 -3.26
C TRP A 463 20.19 -10.48 -1.95
N ASN A 464 19.53 -9.86 -0.98
CA ASN A 464 19.10 -10.55 0.24
C ASN A 464 17.66 -11.05 0.03
N PHE A 465 17.50 -12.32 -0.36
CA PHE A 465 16.17 -12.92 -0.51
C PHE A 465 15.62 -13.36 0.85
N VAL A 466 14.72 -12.56 1.41
CA VAL A 466 14.15 -12.76 2.74
C VAL A 466 12.95 -13.69 2.67
N GLU A 467 13.13 -14.89 3.21
CA GLU A 467 12.13 -15.93 3.33
C GLU A 467 11.23 -15.73 4.56
N ILE A 468 10.13 -15.01 4.36
CA ILE A 468 9.13 -14.73 5.39
C ILE A 468 8.10 -15.87 5.40
N ASN A 469 8.16 -16.71 6.43
CA ASN A 469 7.35 -17.91 6.56
C ASN A 469 6.30 -17.71 7.67
N VAL A 470 5.01 -17.83 7.33
CA VAL A 470 3.90 -17.51 8.24
C VAL A 470 3.07 -18.75 8.52
N THR A 471 2.87 -19.05 9.81
CA THR A 471 2.00 -20.16 10.26
C THR A 471 0.54 -19.72 10.35
N LYS A 472 -0.37 -20.68 10.49
CA LYS A 472 -1.80 -20.36 10.62
C LYS A 472 -2.08 -19.65 11.94
N GLU A 473 -1.44 -20.11 13.00
CA GLU A 473 -1.59 -19.59 14.36
C GLU A 473 -1.09 -18.14 14.44
N GLU A 474 0.06 -17.86 13.82
CA GLU A 474 0.62 -16.51 13.71
C GLU A 474 -0.31 -15.59 12.91
N LEU A 475 -0.76 -16.02 11.72
CA LEU A 475 -1.71 -15.27 10.90
C LEU A 475 -2.97 -14.91 11.69
N GLN A 476 -3.59 -15.89 12.35
CA GLN A 476 -4.84 -15.68 13.08
C GLN A 476 -4.68 -14.68 14.23
N THR A 477 -3.59 -14.82 15.00
CA THR A 477 -3.30 -13.94 16.13
C THR A 477 -3.03 -12.51 15.67
N ILE A 478 -2.08 -12.33 14.76
CA ILE A 478 -1.67 -11.00 14.29
C ILE A 478 -2.77 -10.31 13.48
N ARG A 479 -3.57 -11.07 12.72
CA ARG A 479 -4.72 -10.49 12.02
C ARG A 479 -5.71 -9.87 12.99
N GLN A 480 -6.09 -10.62 14.02
CA GLN A 480 -7.09 -10.17 14.99
C GLN A 480 -6.57 -8.99 15.82
N ASP A 481 -5.32 -9.07 16.26
CA ASP A 481 -4.74 -8.08 17.17
C ASP A 481 -4.32 -6.81 16.41
N ARG A 482 -4.00 -6.92 15.12
CA ARG A 482 -3.31 -5.84 14.39
C ARG A 482 -3.80 -5.61 12.95
N ILE A 483 -3.80 -6.61 12.08
CA ILE A 483 -4.02 -6.32 10.64
C ILE A 483 -5.46 -5.83 10.38
N CYS A 484 -6.44 -6.30 11.16
CA CYS A 484 -7.85 -5.91 11.00
C CYS A 484 -8.07 -4.38 10.99
N HIS A 485 -7.39 -3.64 11.86
CA HIS A 485 -7.53 -2.18 11.96
C HIS A 485 -6.82 -1.43 10.84
N LEU A 486 -5.76 -2.01 10.27
CA LEU A 486 -5.02 -1.43 9.14
C LEU A 486 -5.77 -1.62 7.81
N VAL A 487 -6.53 -2.71 7.70
CA VAL A 487 -7.34 -3.01 6.51
C VAL A 487 -8.63 -2.19 6.50
N HIS A 488 -9.28 -2.01 7.65
CA HIS A 488 -10.47 -1.17 7.81
C HIS A 488 -10.26 0.23 7.22
N PRO A 489 -11.17 0.83 6.40
CA PRO A 489 -12.59 0.51 6.32
C PRO A 489 -12.95 -0.62 5.35
N LEU A 490 -11.98 -1.21 4.66
CA LEU A 490 -12.23 -2.36 3.81
C LEU A 490 -12.55 -3.58 4.67
N ASP A 491 -13.51 -4.39 4.23
CA ASP A 491 -14.05 -5.49 5.03
C ASP A 491 -14.30 -6.78 4.23
N THR A 492 -13.76 -6.92 3.01
CA THR A 492 -13.97 -8.15 2.21
C THR A 492 -12.89 -9.20 2.44
N VAL A 493 -13.17 -10.46 2.07
CA VAL A 493 -12.21 -11.58 2.15
C VAL A 493 -10.96 -11.32 1.30
N LEU A 494 -11.12 -10.63 0.17
CA LEU A 494 -9.99 -10.20 -0.67
C LEU A 494 -9.11 -9.17 0.07
N ASP A 495 -9.73 -8.23 0.77
CA ASP A 495 -9.02 -7.18 1.50
C ASP A 495 -8.24 -7.76 2.69
N ASP A 496 -8.83 -8.73 3.40
CA ASP A 496 -8.15 -9.54 4.42
C ASP A 496 -6.92 -10.25 3.84
N SER A 497 -7.13 -11.02 2.76
CA SER A 497 -6.10 -11.87 2.17
C SER A 497 -4.92 -11.06 1.63
N ILE A 498 -5.19 -9.97 0.90
CA ILE A 498 -4.14 -9.11 0.37
C ILE A 498 -3.48 -8.31 1.49
N GLY A 499 -4.28 -7.69 2.38
CA GLY A 499 -3.78 -6.90 3.50
C GLY A 499 -2.83 -7.70 4.39
N CYS A 500 -3.19 -8.94 4.73
CA CYS A 500 -2.33 -9.82 5.52
C CYS A 500 -1.03 -10.20 4.78
N ALA A 501 -1.12 -10.57 3.49
CA ALA A 501 0.06 -10.91 2.72
C ALA A 501 1.05 -9.73 2.60
N VAL A 502 0.55 -8.52 2.32
CA VAL A 502 1.39 -7.31 2.26
C VAL A 502 1.99 -7.00 3.63
N TRP A 503 1.20 -7.04 4.71
CA TRP A 503 1.68 -6.74 6.06
C TRP A 503 2.84 -7.67 6.46
N PHE A 504 2.64 -8.99 6.34
CA PHE A 504 3.69 -9.95 6.68
C PHE A 504 4.93 -9.79 5.78
N ALA A 505 4.75 -9.53 4.48
CA ALA A 505 5.88 -9.27 3.59
C ALA A 505 6.65 -7.99 4.02
N ALA A 506 5.94 -6.91 4.33
CA ALA A 506 6.52 -5.62 4.70
C ALA A 506 7.26 -5.65 6.03
N ARG A 507 6.85 -6.52 6.98
CA ARG A 507 7.60 -6.78 8.22
C ARG A 507 9.08 -7.06 7.94
N GLY A 508 9.37 -7.80 6.88
CA GLY A 508 10.75 -8.07 6.45
C GLY A 508 11.56 -8.94 7.41
N THR A 509 10.90 -9.66 8.32
CA THR A 509 11.52 -10.61 9.25
C THR A 509 11.29 -12.04 8.78
N GLY A 510 12.38 -12.77 8.57
CA GLY A 510 12.36 -14.13 8.06
C GLY A 510 13.76 -14.74 8.07
N PHE A 511 14.08 -15.52 7.03
CA PHE A 511 15.38 -16.18 6.89
C PHE A 511 16.04 -15.79 5.57
N ILE A 512 17.35 -15.67 5.53
CA ILE A 512 18.11 -15.64 4.27
C ILE A 512 18.95 -16.91 4.19
N THR A 513 19.05 -17.46 2.98
CA THR A 513 19.88 -18.64 2.70
C THR A 513 21.16 -18.18 2.00
N GLN A 514 22.33 -18.37 2.62
CA GLN A 514 23.65 -18.12 2.04
C GLN A 514 24.48 -19.40 2.16
N ASP A 515 25.09 -19.86 1.07
CA ASP A 515 25.97 -21.06 1.06
C ASP A 515 25.37 -22.33 1.69
N ARG A 516 24.04 -22.50 1.56
CA ARG A 516 23.19 -23.57 2.14
C ARG A 516 22.89 -23.43 3.63
N ASP A 517 23.41 -22.42 4.30
CA ASP A 517 23.06 -22.09 5.68
C ASP A 517 21.92 -21.07 5.72
N GLN A 518 20.90 -21.37 6.52
CA GLN A 518 19.81 -20.45 6.81
C GLN A 518 20.11 -19.67 8.08
N ARG A 519 20.02 -18.34 8.01
CA ARG A 519 20.09 -17.46 9.17
C ARG A 519 18.87 -16.57 9.29
N ALA A 520 18.46 -16.28 10.53
CA ALA A 520 17.44 -15.29 10.80
C ALA A 520 17.88 -13.93 10.28
N PHE A 521 16.95 -13.17 9.70
CA PHE A 521 17.21 -11.88 9.09
C PHE A 521 16.00 -10.97 9.23
N THR A 522 16.26 -9.70 9.56
CA THR A 522 15.27 -8.64 9.54
C THR A 522 15.78 -7.51 8.64
N SER A 523 15.02 -7.20 7.60
CA SER A 523 15.32 -6.12 6.66
C SER A 523 15.27 -4.76 7.36
N SER A 524 16.35 -4.00 7.26
CA SER A 524 16.46 -2.61 7.74
C SER A 524 15.92 -1.58 6.75
N ALA A 525 15.49 -2.00 5.56
CA ALA A 525 15.07 -1.11 4.50
C ALA A 525 13.83 -0.31 4.92
N ARG A 526 13.91 1.01 4.81
CA ARG A 526 12.77 1.92 5.06
C ARG A 526 11.92 2.14 3.82
N VAL A 527 12.48 1.93 2.62
CA VAL A 527 11.74 2.04 1.36
C VAL A 527 11.35 0.66 0.88
N ILE A 528 10.08 0.46 0.53
CA ILE A 528 9.58 -0.75 -0.14
C ILE A 528 9.04 -0.36 -1.52
N LEU A 529 9.66 -0.85 -2.59
CA LEU A 529 9.09 -0.77 -3.92
C LEU A 529 7.99 -1.84 -4.09
N THR A 530 6.85 -1.43 -4.67
CA THR A 530 5.72 -2.32 -4.93
C THR A 530 5.41 -2.39 -6.42
N GLY A 531 4.96 -3.57 -6.89
CA GLY A 531 4.46 -3.77 -8.26
C GLY A 531 3.01 -3.33 -8.49
N ILE A 532 2.39 -2.67 -7.51
CA ILE A 532 0.97 -2.25 -7.58
C ILE A 532 0.79 -1.24 -8.71
N GLY A 533 -0.31 -1.36 -9.45
CA GLY A 533 -0.66 -0.52 -10.59
C GLY A 533 -0.26 -1.11 -11.94
N ALA A 534 0.63 -2.10 -12.00
CA ALA A 534 1.02 -2.73 -13.25
C ALA A 534 -0.13 -3.54 -13.88
N ASP A 535 -0.90 -4.27 -13.06
CA ASP A 535 -2.00 -5.11 -13.54
C ASP A 535 -3.15 -4.29 -14.14
N GLU A 536 -3.53 -3.20 -13.47
CA GLU A 536 -4.63 -2.31 -13.83
C GLU A 536 -4.35 -1.53 -15.12
N GLN A 537 -3.08 -1.22 -15.40
CA GLN A 537 -2.68 -0.45 -16.58
C GLN A 537 -2.37 -1.32 -17.81
N LEU A 538 -1.92 -2.56 -17.59
CA LEU A 538 -1.36 -3.44 -18.63
C LEU A 538 -2.19 -4.71 -18.84
N ALA A 539 -3.47 -4.68 -18.46
CA ALA A 539 -4.40 -5.79 -18.59
C ALA A 539 -3.92 -7.12 -17.97
N GLY A 540 -3.41 -7.07 -16.73
CA GLY A 540 -2.79 -8.23 -16.07
C GLY A 540 -3.73 -9.23 -15.38
N TYR A 541 -4.95 -8.84 -15.02
CA TYR A 541 -5.92 -9.73 -14.37
C TYR A 541 -6.60 -10.70 -15.34
N SER A 542 -6.92 -11.90 -14.86
CA SER A 542 -7.66 -12.90 -15.65
C SER A 542 -9.04 -12.41 -16.10
N ARG A 543 -9.68 -11.51 -15.35
CA ARG A 543 -10.97 -10.90 -15.71
C ARG A 543 -10.88 -10.01 -16.95
N HIS A 544 -9.73 -9.41 -17.23
CA HIS A 544 -9.51 -8.64 -18.46
C HIS A 544 -9.67 -9.50 -19.69
N ARG A 545 -9.10 -10.71 -19.67
CA ARG A 545 -9.27 -11.67 -20.76
C ARG A 545 -10.72 -12.09 -20.91
N VAL A 546 -11.43 -12.34 -19.80
CA VAL A 546 -12.88 -12.65 -19.84
C VAL A 546 -13.66 -11.51 -20.49
N ARG A 547 -13.42 -10.26 -20.10
CA ARG A 547 -14.05 -9.08 -20.69
C ARG A 547 -13.73 -8.91 -22.16
N PHE A 548 -12.47 -9.10 -22.55
CA PHE A 548 -12.05 -9.06 -23.94
C PHE A 548 -12.74 -10.14 -24.79
N THR A 549 -12.84 -11.37 -24.29
CA THR A 549 -13.55 -12.45 -24.99
C THR A 549 -15.05 -12.16 -25.13
N MET A 550 -15.67 -11.52 -24.14
CA MET A 550 -17.11 -11.21 -24.16
C MET A 550 -17.47 -9.98 -25.00
N SER A 551 -16.62 -8.95 -25.01
CA SER A 551 -16.99 -7.61 -25.47
C SER A 551 -15.85 -6.91 -26.24
N GLY A 552 -14.85 -7.65 -26.69
CA GLY A 552 -13.73 -7.13 -27.48
C GLY A 552 -12.90 -6.06 -26.77
N HIS A 553 -12.27 -5.20 -27.57
CA HIS A 553 -11.42 -4.11 -27.08
C HIS A 553 -12.21 -3.07 -26.28
N GLU A 554 -13.44 -2.77 -26.67
CA GLU A 554 -14.28 -1.78 -25.98
C GLU A 554 -14.57 -2.20 -24.54
N GLY A 555 -15.02 -3.45 -24.34
CA GLY A 555 -15.28 -3.95 -22.99
C GLY A 555 -14.01 -4.06 -22.14
N LEU A 556 -12.85 -4.35 -22.74
CA LEU A 556 -11.56 -4.31 -22.05
C LEU A 556 -11.20 -2.90 -21.60
N ILE A 557 -11.33 -1.90 -22.48
CA ILE A 557 -11.06 -0.48 -22.18
C ILE A 557 -11.94 -0.01 -21.01
N GLN A 558 -13.24 -0.33 -21.04
CA GLN A 558 -14.17 0.02 -19.97
C GLN A 558 -13.78 -0.62 -18.63
N GLU A 559 -13.37 -1.89 -18.64
CA GLU A 559 -12.91 -2.58 -17.43
C GLU A 559 -11.63 -1.95 -16.86
N LEU A 560 -10.63 -1.65 -17.70
CA LEU A 560 -9.39 -0.99 -17.26
C LEU A 560 -9.66 0.41 -16.71
N ALA A 561 -10.52 1.20 -17.37
CA ALA A 561 -10.91 2.53 -16.89
C ALA A 561 -11.57 2.47 -15.51
N MET A 562 -12.44 1.48 -15.29
CA MET A 562 -13.11 1.26 -14.00
C MET A 562 -12.11 0.85 -12.90
N GLU A 563 -11.10 0.05 -13.21
CA GLU A 563 -10.05 -0.33 -12.27
C GLU A 563 -9.16 0.85 -11.88
N LEU A 564 -8.69 1.62 -12.87
CA LEU A 564 -7.87 2.80 -12.64
C LEU A 564 -8.61 3.84 -11.78
N ALA A 565 -9.93 3.97 -11.95
CA ALA A 565 -10.75 4.83 -11.11
C ALA A 565 -10.91 4.32 -9.65
N ARG A 566 -10.80 3.00 -9.43
CA ARG A 566 -11.02 2.35 -8.12
C ARG A 566 -9.74 2.00 -7.36
N ILE A 567 -8.57 2.07 -7.99
CA ILE A 567 -7.28 1.78 -7.34
C ILE A 567 -7.06 2.56 -6.02
N PRO A 568 -7.50 3.84 -5.87
CA PRO A 568 -7.27 4.58 -4.62
C PRO A 568 -8.01 3.98 -3.42
N SER A 569 -9.25 3.52 -3.63
CA SER A 569 -10.12 2.99 -2.56
C SER A 569 -9.97 1.49 -2.36
N ARG A 570 -9.56 0.72 -3.38
CA ARG A 570 -9.44 -0.74 -3.32
C ARG A 570 -8.07 -1.26 -2.92
N ASN A 571 -7.01 -0.52 -3.22
CA ASN A 571 -5.64 -1.00 -3.04
C ASN A 571 -4.85 -0.04 -2.15
N LEU A 572 -4.71 1.21 -2.59
CA LEU A 572 -3.63 2.08 -2.12
C LEU A 572 -3.78 2.51 -0.66
N GLY A 573 -5.00 2.83 -0.20
CA GLY A 573 -5.24 3.14 1.23
C GLY A 573 -4.90 1.97 2.16
N ARG A 574 -5.34 0.74 1.84
CA ARG A 574 -4.98 -0.48 2.59
C ARG A 574 -3.48 -0.72 2.58
N ASP A 575 -2.87 -0.69 1.40
CA ASP A 575 -1.48 -1.08 1.21
C ASP A 575 -0.51 -0.07 1.87
N ASP A 576 -0.83 1.24 1.83
CA ASP A 576 -0.10 2.26 2.58
C ASP A 576 -0.15 1.98 4.09
N ARG A 577 -1.33 1.66 4.65
CA ARG A 577 -1.52 1.39 6.09
C ARG A 577 -0.75 0.18 6.57
N VAL A 578 -0.87 -0.94 5.87
CA VAL A 578 -0.20 -2.19 6.28
C VAL A 578 1.32 -2.13 6.12
N ILE A 579 1.84 -1.42 5.11
CA ILE A 579 3.29 -1.22 4.95
C ILE A 579 3.81 -0.23 5.99
N GLY A 580 3.11 0.91 6.16
CA GLY A 580 3.48 1.96 7.10
C GLY A 580 3.57 1.49 8.54
N ASP A 581 2.76 0.50 8.93
CA ASP A 581 2.76 -0.10 10.27
C ASP A 581 4.10 -0.76 10.67
N HIS A 582 5.05 -0.86 9.75
CA HIS A 582 6.41 -1.33 10.00
C HIS A 582 7.46 -0.20 10.02
N GLY A 583 7.05 1.06 10.03
CA GLY A 583 7.97 2.21 9.90
C GLY A 583 8.66 2.23 8.53
N LYS A 584 7.95 1.77 7.50
CA LYS A 584 8.43 1.68 6.12
C LYS A 584 7.49 2.41 5.18
N GLU A 585 8.05 2.97 4.13
CA GLU A 585 7.33 3.73 3.12
C GLU A 585 7.15 2.88 1.85
N ALA A 586 5.89 2.69 1.45
CA ALA A 586 5.58 2.12 0.15
C ALA A 586 5.84 3.15 -0.96
N ARG A 587 6.56 2.75 -2.01
CA ARG A 587 6.78 3.52 -3.23
C ARG A 587 6.27 2.75 -4.45
N PHE A 588 5.61 3.47 -5.36
CA PHE A 588 4.83 2.89 -6.47
C PHE A 588 5.39 3.36 -7.83
N PRO A 589 6.43 2.70 -8.39
CA PRO A 589 7.00 3.13 -9.67
C PRO A 589 6.03 3.02 -10.86
N TYR A 590 5.16 2.01 -10.89
CA TYR A 590 4.15 1.88 -11.94
C TYR A 590 3.05 2.95 -11.86
N LEU A 591 2.89 3.58 -10.70
CA LEU A 591 1.96 4.70 -10.48
C LEU A 591 2.70 6.04 -10.40
N ASP A 592 3.86 6.12 -11.05
CA ASP A 592 4.48 7.39 -11.38
C ASP A 592 3.69 8.08 -12.48
N GLU A 593 3.52 9.38 -12.36
CA GLU A 593 2.72 10.18 -13.27
C GLU A 593 3.25 10.13 -14.71
N ASP A 594 4.56 10.04 -14.92
CA ASP A 594 5.16 9.92 -16.26
C ASP A 594 4.90 8.52 -16.85
N VAL A 595 4.94 7.47 -16.01
CA VAL A 595 4.64 6.09 -16.41
C VAL A 595 3.16 5.95 -16.76
N VAL A 596 2.26 6.46 -15.91
CA VAL A 596 0.81 6.43 -16.14
C VAL A 596 0.46 7.22 -17.39
N SER A 597 1.04 8.41 -17.59
CA SER A 597 0.79 9.21 -18.79
C SER A 597 1.25 8.50 -20.06
N TYR A 598 2.42 7.86 -20.02
CA TYR A 598 2.90 7.09 -21.17
C TYR A 598 1.96 5.92 -21.47
N LEU A 599 1.61 5.09 -20.47
CA LEU A 599 0.71 3.96 -20.67
C LEU A 599 -0.71 4.40 -21.08
N ASN A 600 -1.21 5.52 -20.57
CA ASN A 600 -2.51 6.05 -20.97
C ASN A 600 -2.50 6.55 -22.41
N SER A 601 -1.38 7.08 -22.92
CA SER A 601 -1.27 7.54 -24.31
C SER A 601 -1.35 6.41 -25.34
N LEU A 602 -0.91 5.20 -24.97
CA LEU A 602 -0.93 4.04 -25.85
C LEU A 602 -2.32 3.40 -25.93
N PRO A 603 -2.77 3.00 -27.14
CA PRO A 603 -3.94 2.15 -27.28
C PRO A 603 -3.80 0.83 -26.51
N VAL A 604 -4.92 0.24 -26.09
CA VAL A 604 -4.89 -0.96 -25.22
C VAL A 604 -4.25 -2.18 -25.89
N TRP A 605 -4.44 -2.37 -27.20
CA TRP A 605 -3.83 -3.50 -27.92
C TRP A 605 -2.30 -3.41 -28.01
N GLU A 606 -1.71 -2.22 -27.92
CA GLU A 606 -0.25 -2.07 -27.87
C GLU A 606 0.32 -2.50 -26.51
N LYS A 607 -0.50 -2.41 -25.45
CA LYS A 607 -0.12 -2.76 -24.09
C LYS A 607 -0.30 -4.25 -23.80
N ALA A 608 -1.34 -4.85 -24.37
CA ALA A 608 -1.72 -6.24 -24.17
C ALA A 608 -2.48 -6.79 -25.38
N ASP A 609 -2.10 -7.99 -25.82
CA ASP A 609 -2.82 -8.75 -26.84
C ASP A 609 -3.43 -9.99 -26.20
N LEU A 610 -4.70 -9.89 -25.81
CA LEU A 610 -5.40 -10.97 -25.13
C LEU A 610 -5.93 -12.05 -26.09
N SER A 611 -5.61 -11.98 -27.38
CA SER A 611 -5.75 -13.11 -28.31
C SER A 611 -4.63 -14.14 -28.11
N LEU A 612 -3.44 -13.68 -27.68
CA LEU A 612 -2.29 -14.52 -27.41
C LEU A 612 -2.49 -15.36 -26.13
N PRO A 613 -1.77 -16.48 -25.98
CA PRO A 613 -1.91 -17.34 -24.81
C PRO A 613 -1.56 -16.65 -23.48
N ARG A 614 -2.00 -17.27 -22.38
CA ARG A 614 -1.68 -16.82 -21.02
C ARG A 614 -0.18 -16.84 -20.77
N GLY A 615 0.33 -15.76 -20.17
CA GLY A 615 1.76 -15.61 -19.93
C GLY A 615 2.51 -14.90 -21.07
N VAL A 616 1.82 -14.56 -22.15
CA VAL A 616 2.35 -13.73 -23.24
C VAL A 616 1.47 -12.51 -23.48
N GLY A 617 0.17 -12.74 -23.68
CA GLY A 617 -0.76 -11.67 -24.06
C GLY A 617 -0.98 -10.61 -22.99
N GLU A 618 -1.16 -11.02 -21.73
CA GLU A 618 -1.32 -10.09 -20.61
C GLU A 618 -0.01 -9.35 -20.37
N LYS A 619 -0.06 -8.02 -20.21
CA LYS A 619 1.13 -7.18 -19.98
C LYS A 619 2.20 -7.30 -21.06
N LEU A 620 1.80 -7.54 -22.31
CA LEU A 620 2.70 -7.73 -23.43
C LEU A 620 3.84 -6.70 -23.47
N LEU A 621 3.53 -5.41 -23.37
CA LEU A 621 4.55 -4.35 -23.41
C LEU A 621 5.58 -4.49 -22.27
N LEU A 622 5.15 -4.87 -21.07
CA LEU A 622 6.05 -5.09 -19.94
C LEU A 622 6.87 -6.38 -20.09
N ARG A 623 6.32 -7.42 -20.74
CA ARG A 623 7.06 -8.66 -21.08
C ARG A 623 8.16 -8.42 -22.08
N LEU A 624 7.88 -7.61 -23.10
CA LEU A 624 8.86 -7.16 -24.07
C LEU A 624 9.94 -6.31 -23.37
N ALA A 625 9.55 -5.41 -22.46
CA ALA A 625 10.49 -4.65 -21.64
C ALA A 625 11.37 -5.56 -20.76
N ALA A 626 10.79 -6.53 -20.06
CA ALA A 626 11.54 -7.49 -19.26
C ALA A 626 12.58 -8.25 -20.11
N LYS A 627 12.18 -8.69 -21.30
CA LYS A 627 13.06 -9.37 -22.24
C LYS A 627 14.23 -8.48 -22.69
N GLN A 628 13.96 -7.22 -23.00
CA GLN A 628 14.99 -6.25 -23.37
C GLN A 628 15.90 -5.87 -22.18
N LEU A 629 15.42 -5.96 -20.94
CA LEU A 629 16.23 -5.81 -19.74
C LEU A 629 17.13 -7.04 -19.44
N GLY A 630 17.06 -8.09 -20.26
CA GLY A 630 17.84 -9.32 -20.09
C GLY A 630 17.14 -10.42 -19.28
N LEU A 631 15.88 -10.21 -18.89
CA LEU A 631 15.09 -11.23 -18.20
C LEU A 631 14.55 -12.25 -19.22
N GLY A 632 14.64 -13.54 -18.89
CA GLY A 632 14.20 -14.65 -19.71
C GLY A 632 12.91 -15.28 -19.21
N GLN A 633 13.00 -16.16 -18.20
CA GLN A 633 11.87 -17.00 -17.79
C GLN A 633 10.77 -16.19 -17.10
N SER A 634 11.14 -15.22 -16.26
CA SER A 634 10.15 -14.35 -15.61
C SER A 634 9.29 -13.56 -16.59
N ALA A 635 9.80 -13.25 -17.78
CA ALA A 635 9.08 -12.53 -18.84
C ALA A 635 7.90 -13.32 -19.42
N VAL A 636 7.90 -14.65 -19.33
CA VAL A 636 6.85 -15.52 -19.88
C VAL A 636 5.99 -16.20 -18.81
N LEU A 637 6.22 -15.92 -17.53
CA LEU A 637 5.42 -16.49 -16.45
C LEU A 637 3.98 -15.94 -16.48
N PRO A 638 2.95 -16.81 -16.45
CA PRO A 638 1.58 -16.38 -16.29
C PRO A 638 1.37 -15.64 -14.98
N LYS A 639 0.56 -14.57 -15.01
CA LYS A 639 0.21 -13.82 -13.81
C LYS A 639 -0.47 -14.73 -12.80
N ARG A 640 -0.02 -14.65 -11.54
CA ARG A 640 -0.69 -15.24 -10.39
C ARG A 640 -0.96 -14.14 -9.37
N ALA A 641 -2.18 -14.05 -8.85
CA ALA A 641 -2.48 -13.09 -7.78
C ALA A 641 -1.80 -13.53 -6.48
N MET A 642 -1.25 -12.58 -5.74
CA MET A 642 -0.47 -12.82 -4.51
C MET A 642 -1.21 -13.69 -3.48
N GLN A 643 -2.53 -13.54 -3.33
CA GLN A 643 -3.31 -14.36 -2.39
C GLN A 643 -3.27 -15.87 -2.71
N PHE A 644 -3.13 -16.22 -3.99
CA PHE A 644 -3.01 -17.61 -4.44
C PHE A 644 -1.56 -18.08 -4.50
N GLY A 645 -0.65 -17.17 -4.84
CA GLY A 645 0.77 -17.45 -4.98
C GLY A 645 1.49 -17.65 -3.65
N SER A 646 1.18 -16.82 -2.65
CA SER A 646 1.65 -16.95 -1.27
C SER A 646 0.91 -18.05 -0.49
N ARG A 647 -0.24 -18.52 -1.01
CA ARG A 647 -1.17 -19.52 -0.44
C ARG A 647 -2.03 -19.08 0.75
N ILE A 648 -2.09 -17.80 1.11
CA ILE A 648 -2.99 -17.32 2.16
C ILE A 648 -4.46 -17.67 1.91
N ALA A 649 -4.96 -17.52 0.68
CA ALA A 649 -6.35 -17.81 0.34
C ALA A 649 -6.74 -19.29 0.51
N LYS A 650 -5.76 -20.18 0.73
CA LYS A 650 -5.98 -21.62 0.98
C LYS A 650 -5.72 -22.01 2.43
N MET A 651 -5.38 -21.08 3.32
CA MET A 651 -5.18 -21.39 4.74
C MET A 651 -6.49 -21.54 5.52
N GLU A 652 -7.55 -20.90 5.03
CA GLU A 652 -8.84 -20.79 5.71
C GLU A 652 -9.99 -21.19 4.76
N ASP A 653 -11.23 -20.86 5.14
CA ASP A 653 -12.46 -21.45 4.56
C ASP A 653 -12.48 -21.40 3.02
N HIS A 654 -12.65 -22.56 2.40
CA HIS A 654 -12.69 -22.72 0.95
C HIS A 654 -14.04 -22.35 0.34
N HIS A 655 -15.06 -22.00 1.14
CA HIS A 655 -16.40 -21.69 0.67
C HIS A 655 -16.68 -20.20 0.52
N GLU A 656 -15.82 -19.34 1.07
CA GLU A 656 -15.96 -17.90 0.95
C GLU A 656 -15.53 -17.37 -0.43
N LYS A 657 -16.28 -16.40 -0.94
CA LYS A 657 -15.90 -15.65 -2.13
C LYS A 657 -15.09 -14.43 -1.74
N ALA A 658 -14.22 -14.01 -2.65
CA ALA A 658 -13.37 -12.83 -2.47
C ALA A 658 -14.15 -11.54 -2.16
N SER A 659 -15.38 -11.41 -2.68
CA SER A 659 -16.27 -10.26 -2.46
C SER A 659 -17.08 -10.33 -1.18
N ASP A 660 -17.10 -11.47 -0.50
CA ASP A 660 -17.91 -11.64 0.71
C ASP A 660 -17.32 -10.80 1.84
N LYS A 661 -18.19 -10.32 2.73
CA LYS A 661 -17.77 -9.63 3.94
C LYS A 661 -16.97 -10.62 4.81
N CYS A 662 -15.75 -10.24 5.17
CA CYS A 662 -14.86 -11.04 5.97
C CYS A 662 -15.19 -10.89 7.45
N THR A 663 -15.82 -11.91 8.01
CA THR A 663 -16.13 -11.95 9.45
C THR A 663 -14.88 -11.93 10.33
N ARG A 664 -13.71 -12.30 9.79
CA ARG A 664 -12.42 -12.31 10.50
C ARG A 664 -11.81 -10.92 10.67
N LEU A 665 -12.31 -9.92 9.93
CA LEU A 665 -11.95 -8.51 10.11
C LEU A 665 -12.88 -7.81 11.11
N LEU A 666 -13.96 -8.47 11.54
CA LEU A 666 -14.87 -7.96 12.57
C LEU A 666 -14.30 -8.33 13.94
N ALA A 667 -13.88 -7.31 14.70
CA ALA A 667 -13.27 -7.48 16.02
C ALA A 667 -14.29 -7.40 17.16
#